data_AF-A0A5N6J781-F1
#
_entry.id   AF-A0A5N6J781-F1
#
_cell.length_a   1.000
_cell.length_b   1.000
_cell.length_c   1.000
_cell.angle_alpha   90.00
_cell.angle_beta   90.00
_cell.angle_gamma   90.00
#
_symmetry.space_group_name_H-M   'P 1'
#
loop_
_entity.id
_entity.type
_entity.pdbx_description
1 polymer ?
#
loop_
_entity_poly.entity_id
_entity_poly.type
_entity_poly.pdbx_seq_one_letter_code
_entity_poly.pdbx_strand_id
1 'polypeptide(L)'
;MRLTRAEVEGHNSKASCWVAIHGSVYDVTDFVDSHPGGPNVILRCAGKDATEDFDSVHEQEILTQSLAPSALRGHIEPGTLLKSNDINETKIPNKDASLPPPLSSLLNLHDFEIVAEKHLPPNAWAYYASGAEDEISKRQNSKAFQKVSLRPRILRSIPTVDTTTTILGKQVSLPVYMSAVGIAKLAHPDGERALAAAAGKEGLAQVLANGANNVIESVMDARTSPEQPIFQQLYVNRDITKSEDVVRRAERAGASAIWITVDSPVVGKREMDERFNLQVEARDDPSRKGQGVAKTMANFISPFIDWDILLWLRGLTKLPIVIKGIQCVEDAVQAYHCGVQGIVLSNHGGRSQDTAQAPLLTLLEIRRYAPFLIESKMQIFIDGGIRRGTDVLKAIALGATAVGLGRPTLYSLAAGYGEQGVRRAVEILRQEIESNMVFLGVTNLKELGPHLLNTARLERDVVGSVKLYIGSFYAFILTRNDRVRLTVVARSNYDAVKENGIFLDSGNHGQHRFRPHNDLVIKSLDEVSGPFDYVVCAHKAIDQEAVVTRLQPAINEKTTIVIIQNGVGNEEPFRNTFPMSSIITCVTWVGATQTSPGTVKHTKSEDMQIGLFPNASVDETLERTRLNTFASLLEEGGTKFQVLEDMQRQRWEKVVWNAAWNPLTTLTLLDTQSWLHSSTDATPLTRRLMREVIDVGRRCGVPLEYGLVDELMDRINSLPGVGSSMQTDFKNGRPMEVDVILGFPAKKSKEFGMETPVLDMIHALIRAVDGRVRASL
;
A
#
# COMPACT_ATOMS: atom_id res chain seq x y z
N MET A 1 -36.90 -60.77 -5.63
CA MET A 1 -38.11 -60.91 -4.78
C MET A 1 -39.04 -59.74 -5.08
N ARG A 2 -40.36 -59.94 -5.21
CA ARG A 2 -41.31 -58.84 -5.41
C ARG A 2 -41.79 -58.37 -4.04
N LEU A 3 -41.59 -57.09 -3.72
CA LEU A 3 -41.94 -56.48 -2.44
C LEU A 3 -43.26 -55.71 -2.56
N THR A 4 -44.01 -55.67 -1.46
CA THR A 4 -45.23 -54.88 -1.32
C THR A 4 -44.92 -53.46 -0.85
N ARG A 5 -45.84 -52.53 -1.12
CA ARG A 5 -45.76 -51.15 -0.65
C ARG A 5 -45.53 -51.06 0.88
N ALA A 6 -46.31 -51.82 1.65
CA ALA A 6 -46.23 -51.81 3.11
C ALA A 6 -44.87 -52.30 3.65
N GLU A 7 -44.25 -53.27 2.97
CA GLU A 7 -42.92 -53.76 3.34
C GLU A 7 -41.86 -52.67 3.14
N VAL A 8 -41.92 -51.88 2.08
CA VAL A 8 -40.92 -50.83 1.81
C VAL A 8 -41.16 -49.57 2.66
N GLU A 9 -42.41 -49.11 2.79
CA GLU A 9 -42.76 -47.89 3.54
C GLU A 9 -42.44 -47.99 5.04
N GLY A 10 -42.34 -49.21 5.59
CA GLY A 10 -41.93 -49.45 6.98
C GLY A 10 -40.46 -49.13 7.27
N HIS A 11 -39.60 -49.05 6.23
CA HIS A 11 -38.18 -48.76 6.35
C HIS A 11 -37.88 -47.28 6.05
N ASN A 12 -38.45 -46.39 6.86
CA ASN A 12 -38.46 -44.94 6.65
C ASN A 12 -37.65 -44.12 7.69
N SER A 13 -36.70 -44.75 8.39
CA SER A 13 -35.95 -44.11 9.48
C SER A 13 -34.45 -44.36 9.38
N LYS A 14 -33.64 -43.62 10.13
CA LYS A 14 -32.19 -43.83 10.14
C LYS A 14 -31.78 -45.24 10.63
N ALA A 15 -32.56 -45.85 11.51
CA ALA A 15 -32.29 -47.20 12.00
C ALA A 15 -32.71 -48.30 11.01
N SER A 16 -33.51 -47.96 10.00
CA SER A 16 -33.95 -48.87 8.95
C SER A 16 -34.46 -48.07 7.75
N CYS A 17 -33.62 -47.97 6.71
CA CYS A 17 -33.79 -47.05 5.59
C CYS A 17 -33.71 -47.81 4.27
N TRP A 18 -34.85 -48.03 3.62
CA TRP A 18 -34.91 -48.58 2.27
C TRP A 18 -35.36 -47.50 1.28
N VAL A 19 -34.83 -47.53 0.06
CA VAL A 19 -35.22 -46.61 -1.02
C VAL A 19 -35.48 -47.39 -2.29
N ALA A 20 -36.50 -47.00 -3.05
CA ALA A 20 -36.76 -47.58 -4.37
C ALA A 20 -36.19 -46.67 -5.46
N ILE A 21 -35.39 -47.24 -6.37
CA ILE A 21 -34.81 -46.53 -7.51
C ILE A 21 -35.02 -47.41 -8.74
N HIS A 22 -35.69 -46.88 -9.77
CA HIS A 22 -36.05 -47.61 -10.99
C HIS A 22 -36.79 -48.92 -10.70
N GLY A 23 -37.70 -48.91 -9.71
CA GLY A 23 -38.45 -50.10 -9.27
C GLY A 23 -37.62 -51.16 -8.52
N SER A 24 -36.33 -50.93 -8.28
CA SER A 24 -35.47 -51.78 -7.45
C SER A 24 -35.33 -51.20 -6.04
N VAL A 25 -35.53 -52.02 -5.01
CA VAL A 25 -35.52 -51.58 -3.61
C VAL A 25 -34.18 -51.92 -2.97
N TYR A 26 -33.50 -50.90 -2.47
CA TYR A 26 -32.19 -51.00 -1.84
C TYR A 26 -32.30 -50.69 -0.35
N ASP A 27 -31.72 -51.55 0.47
CA ASP A 27 -31.44 -51.28 1.88
C ASP A 27 -30.17 -50.45 1.98
N VAL A 28 -30.33 -49.17 2.28
CA VAL A 28 -29.23 -48.20 2.37
C VAL A 28 -28.94 -47.82 3.82
N THR A 29 -29.46 -48.56 4.80
CA THR A 29 -29.34 -48.26 6.23
C THR A 29 -27.89 -48.01 6.65
N ASP A 30 -26.97 -48.91 6.28
CA ASP A 30 -25.55 -48.80 6.63
C ASP A 30 -24.81 -47.73 5.80
N PHE A 31 -25.41 -47.26 4.71
CA PHE A 31 -24.81 -46.28 3.79
C PHE A 31 -25.19 -44.83 4.12
N VAL A 32 -26.29 -44.60 4.86
CA VAL A 32 -26.83 -43.26 5.17
C VAL A 32 -25.76 -42.30 5.70
N ASP A 33 -24.96 -42.73 6.68
CA ASP A 33 -23.96 -41.88 7.32
C ASP A 33 -22.70 -41.67 6.49
N SER A 34 -22.44 -42.55 5.53
CA SER A 34 -21.31 -42.45 4.59
C SER A 34 -21.66 -41.75 3.27
N HIS A 35 -22.92 -41.36 3.08
CA HIS A 35 -23.37 -40.76 1.82
C HIS A 35 -22.69 -39.40 1.57
N PRO A 36 -22.04 -39.18 0.41
CA PRO A 36 -21.33 -37.93 0.12
C PRO A 36 -22.22 -36.67 0.11
N GLY A 37 -23.50 -36.81 -0.26
CA GLY A 37 -24.49 -35.72 -0.20
C GLY A 37 -25.04 -35.45 1.20
N GLY A 38 -24.57 -36.18 2.22
CA GLY A 38 -25.04 -36.14 3.60
C GLY A 38 -26.24 -37.05 3.86
N PRO A 39 -26.49 -37.40 5.14
CA PRO A 39 -27.49 -38.39 5.54
C PRO A 39 -28.93 -37.90 5.30
N ASN A 40 -29.19 -36.60 5.46
CA ASN A 40 -30.55 -36.05 5.36
C ASN A 40 -31.17 -36.17 3.96
N VAL A 41 -30.35 -36.21 2.91
CA VAL A 41 -30.81 -36.34 1.52
C VAL A 41 -31.40 -37.74 1.29
N ILE A 42 -30.72 -38.79 1.75
CA ILE A 42 -31.23 -40.16 1.68
C ILE A 42 -32.42 -40.35 2.61
N LEU A 43 -32.35 -39.82 3.84
CA LEU A 43 -33.43 -39.97 4.82
C LEU A 43 -34.75 -39.36 4.36
N ARG A 44 -34.72 -38.28 3.56
CA ARG A 44 -35.93 -37.72 2.92
C ARG A 44 -36.63 -38.74 2.01
N CYS A 45 -35.86 -39.63 1.40
CA CYS A 45 -36.30 -40.64 0.45
C CYS A 45 -36.62 -41.99 1.11
N ALA A 46 -36.39 -42.13 2.42
CA ALA A 46 -36.58 -43.40 3.13
C ALA A 46 -38.04 -43.88 3.03
N GLY A 47 -38.22 -45.14 2.65
CA GLY A 47 -39.50 -45.80 2.41
C GLY A 47 -40.22 -45.36 1.13
N LYS A 48 -39.57 -44.62 0.22
CA LYS A 48 -40.21 -43.97 -0.95
C LYS A 48 -39.52 -44.34 -2.27
N ASP A 49 -40.16 -43.93 -3.37
CA ASP A 49 -39.54 -43.90 -4.69
C ASP A 49 -38.65 -42.65 -4.83
N ALA A 50 -37.34 -42.89 -4.93
CA ALA A 50 -36.28 -41.90 -5.02
C ALA A 50 -35.73 -41.74 -6.44
N THR A 51 -36.38 -42.35 -7.44
CA THR A 51 -35.85 -42.42 -8.82
C THR A 51 -35.55 -41.03 -9.40
N GLU A 52 -36.46 -40.07 -9.25
CA GLU A 52 -36.27 -38.70 -9.77
C GLU A 52 -35.14 -37.96 -9.05
N ASP A 53 -35.04 -38.07 -7.71
CA ASP A 53 -33.96 -37.45 -6.95
C ASP A 53 -32.61 -38.06 -7.33
N PHE A 54 -32.57 -39.38 -7.52
CA PHE A 54 -31.37 -40.10 -7.93
C PHE A 54 -30.93 -39.70 -9.35
N ASP A 55 -31.82 -39.75 -10.34
CA ASP A 55 -31.51 -39.42 -11.74
C ASP A 55 -31.12 -37.95 -11.94
N SER A 56 -31.53 -37.05 -11.03
CA SER A 56 -31.14 -35.63 -11.09
C SER A 56 -29.66 -35.38 -10.80
N VAL A 57 -28.97 -36.36 -10.19
CA VAL A 57 -27.57 -36.22 -9.74
C VAL A 57 -26.69 -37.37 -10.22
N HIS A 58 -27.25 -38.55 -10.47
CA HIS A 58 -26.51 -39.81 -10.62
C HIS A 58 -26.91 -40.61 -11.85
N GLU A 59 -25.93 -41.30 -12.45
CA GLU A 59 -26.15 -42.34 -13.45
C GLU A 59 -26.34 -43.71 -12.78
N GLN A 60 -27.14 -44.60 -13.37
CA GLN A 60 -27.59 -45.83 -12.74
C GLN A 60 -26.43 -46.80 -12.38
N GLU A 61 -25.32 -46.75 -13.12
CA GLU A 61 -24.13 -47.57 -12.87
C GLU A 61 -23.54 -47.37 -11.46
N ILE A 62 -23.70 -46.18 -10.86
CA ILE A 62 -23.12 -45.84 -9.56
C ILE A 62 -23.69 -46.69 -8.43
N LEU A 63 -24.92 -47.23 -8.57
CA LEU A 63 -25.55 -48.09 -7.57
C LEU A 63 -24.76 -49.37 -7.37
N THR A 64 -24.26 -49.96 -8.46
CA THR A 64 -23.47 -51.20 -8.41
C THR A 64 -22.04 -50.99 -7.88
N GLN A 65 -21.55 -49.75 -7.93
CA GLN A 65 -20.23 -49.39 -7.42
C GLN A 65 -20.28 -48.97 -5.94
N SER A 66 -21.38 -48.34 -5.52
CA SER A 66 -21.50 -47.72 -4.19
C SER A 66 -22.22 -48.60 -3.17
N LEU A 67 -23.06 -49.54 -3.62
CA LEU A 67 -23.80 -50.45 -2.76
C LEU A 67 -23.36 -51.90 -2.99
N ALA A 68 -23.24 -52.66 -1.91
CA ALA A 68 -22.98 -54.09 -2.01
C ALA A 68 -24.17 -54.80 -2.69
N PRO A 69 -23.95 -55.90 -3.44
CA PRO A 69 -25.05 -56.66 -4.06
C PRO A 69 -26.12 -57.13 -3.06
N SER A 70 -25.75 -57.31 -1.79
CA SER A 70 -26.66 -57.65 -0.69
C SER A 70 -27.63 -56.53 -0.28
N ALA A 71 -27.38 -55.29 -0.71
CA ALA A 71 -28.27 -54.15 -0.46
C ALA A 71 -29.55 -54.24 -1.29
N LEU A 72 -29.54 -54.91 -2.45
CA LEU A 72 -30.74 -55.10 -3.25
C LEU A 72 -31.68 -56.10 -2.57
N ARG A 73 -32.82 -55.61 -2.06
CA ARG A 73 -33.83 -56.43 -1.34
C ARG A 73 -34.85 -57.04 -2.29
N GLY A 74 -35.11 -56.39 -3.41
CA GLY A 74 -36.06 -56.88 -4.40
C GLY A 74 -36.52 -55.80 -5.35
N HIS A 75 -37.65 -56.05 -5.98
CA HIS A 75 -38.29 -55.12 -6.90
C HIS A 75 -39.70 -54.82 -6.42
N ILE A 76 -40.14 -53.59 -6.62
CA ILE A 76 -41.48 -53.13 -6.34
C ILE A 76 -42.13 -52.67 -7.64
N GLU A 77 -43.45 -52.79 -7.73
CA GLU A 77 -44.18 -52.35 -8.92
C GLU A 77 -44.08 -50.83 -9.07
N PRO A 78 -43.63 -50.31 -10.23
CA PRO A 78 -43.45 -48.88 -10.43
C PRO A 78 -44.73 -48.08 -10.16
N GLY A 79 -44.61 -46.92 -9.50
CA GLY A 79 -45.74 -46.05 -9.19
C GLY A 79 -46.58 -46.47 -7.98
N THR A 80 -46.21 -47.53 -7.27
CA THR A 80 -46.92 -47.96 -6.04
C THR A 80 -46.45 -47.26 -4.76
N LEU A 81 -45.21 -46.76 -4.73
CA LEU A 81 -44.68 -45.94 -3.65
C LEU A 81 -44.93 -44.45 -3.91
N LEU A 82 -45.05 -43.66 -2.84
CA LEU A 82 -45.02 -42.21 -2.95
C LEU A 82 -43.66 -41.78 -3.48
N LYS A 83 -43.65 -40.84 -4.43
CA LYS A 83 -42.41 -40.18 -4.83
C LYS A 83 -41.89 -39.34 -3.67
N SER A 84 -40.58 -39.31 -3.49
CA SER A 84 -39.88 -38.42 -2.54
C SER A 84 -40.27 -36.94 -2.68
N ASN A 85 -40.74 -36.53 -3.86
CA ASN A 85 -41.23 -35.20 -4.20
C ASN A 85 -42.72 -34.93 -3.85
N ASP A 86 -43.52 -35.96 -3.53
CA ASP A 86 -44.99 -35.83 -3.33
C ASP A 86 -45.42 -35.49 -1.89
N ILE A 87 -44.50 -35.28 -0.95
CA ILE A 87 -44.85 -34.68 0.35
C ILE A 87 -44.80 -33.17 0.19
N ASN A 88 -46.01 -32.57 0.23
CA ASN A 88 -46.28 -31.14 0.42
C ASN A 88 -45.05 -30.38 0.90
N GLU A 89 -44.54 -29.50 0.05
CA GLU A 89 -44.05 -28.21 0.50
C GLU A 89 -45.16 -27.63 1.38
N THR A 90 -45.12 -27.91 2.68
CA THR A 90 -45.63 -26.97 3.66
C THR A 90 -44.82 -25.71 3.39
N LYS A 91 -45.38 -24.86 2.53
CA LYS A 91 -45.10 -23.44 2.49
C LYS A 91 -45.25 -22.99 3.93
N ILE A 92 -44.12 -22.96 4.64
CA ILE A 92 -44.03 -22.34 5.94
C ILE A 92 -44.56 -20.93 5.67
N PRO A 93 -45.70 -20.54 6.27
CA PRO A 93 -46.24 -19.22 6.07
C PRO A 93 -45.12 -18.24 6.40
N ASN A 94 -44.90 -17.27 5.51
CA ASN A 94 -43.91 -16.20 5.64
C ASN A 94 -44.27 -15.29 6.83
N LYS A 95 -44.23 -15.83 8.04
CA LYS A 95 -44.53 -15.16 9.32
C LYS A 95 -43.27 -14.55 9.95
N ASP A 96 -42.10 -14.77 9.38
CA ASP A 96 -40.80 -14.48 10.01
C ASP A 96 -39.96 -13.42 9.28
N ALA A 97 -40.55 -12.59 8.42
CA ALA A 97 -39.80 -11.51 7.78
C ALA A 97 -39.18 -10.50 8.78
N SER A 98 -39.58 -10.53 10.07
CA SER A 98 -39.05 -9.70 11.16
C SER A 98 -38.00 -10.40 12.04
N LEU A 99 -37.85 -11.72 11.99
CA LEU A 99 -36.82 -12.40 12.79
C LEU A 99 -35.48 -12.38 12.04
N PRO A 100 -34.36 -12.18 12.74
CA PRO A 100 -33.06 -12.27 12.13
C PRO A 100 -32.73 -13.73 11.77
N PRO A 101 -31.89 -13.96 10.75
CA PRO A 101 -31.49 -15.31 10.37
C PRO A 101 -30.78 -16.04 11.52
N PRO A 102 -30.79 -17.38 11.56
CA PRO A 102 -29.99 -18.12 12.53
C PRO A 102 -28.48 -17.79 12.42
N LEU A 103 -27.76 -17.68 13.54
CA LEU A 103 -26.31 -17.39 13.53
C LEU A 103 -25.50 -18.39 12.69
N SER A 104 -25.93 -19.66 12.64
CA SER A 104 -25.30 -20.72 11.86
C SER A 104 -25.40 -20.50 10.35
N SER A 105 -26.38 -19.73 9.87
CA SER A 105 -26.51 -19.39 8.44
C SER A 105 -25.71 -18.16 8.04
N LEU A 106 -25.09 -17.44 8.99
CA LEU A 106 -24.15 -16.37 8.69
C LEU A 106 -22.80 -16.99 8.35
N LEU A 107 -22.33 -16.71 7.13
CA LEU A 107 -21.15 -17.33 6.53
C LEU A 107 -19.95 -16.39 6.48
N ASN A 108 -20.19 -15.07 6.52
CA ASN A 108 -19.13 -14.08 6.46
C ASN A 108 -19.50 -12.76 7.16
N LEU A 109 -18.52 -11.88 7.34
CA LEU A 109 -18.73 -10.60 8.03
C LEU A 109 -19.66 -9.62 7.31
N HIS A 110 -19.87 -9.76 6.00
CA HIS A 110 -20.83 -8.92 5.26
C HIS A 110 -22.27 -9.34 5.57
N ASP A 111 -22.52 -10.59 5.94
CA ASP A 111 -23.88 -11.04 6.28
C ASP A 111 -24.36 -10.32 7.55
N PHE A 112 -23.48 -10.08 8.52
CA PHE A 112 -23.79 -9.26 9.69
C PHE A 112 -24.09 -7.80 9.33
N GLU A 113 -23.40 -7.23 8.33
CA GLU A 113 -23.68 -5.87 7.85
C GLU A 113 -25.08 -5.79 7.23
N ILE A 114 -25.47 -6.78 6.42
CA ILE A 114 -26.83 -6.87 5.84
C ILE A 114 -27.89 -7.03 6.93
N VAL A 115 -27.64 -7.88 7.93
CA VAL A 115 -28.57 -8.06 9.06
C VAL A 115 -28.68 -6.77 9.88
N ALA A 116 -27.55 -6.10 10.14
CA ALA A 116 -27.52 -4.85 10.89
C ALA A 116 -28.26 -3.73 10.16
N GLU A 117 -28.10 -3.58 8.84
CA GLU A 117 -28.84 -2.61 8.03
C GLU A 117 -30.37 -2.78 8.16
N LYS A 118 -30.83 -4.03 8.20
CA LYS A 118 -32.26 -4.36 8.29
C LYS A 118 -32.85 -4.19 9.70
N HIS A 119 -32.08 -4.45 10.76
CA HIS A 119 -32.62 -4.58 12.12
C HIS A 119 -32.16 -3.49 13.10
N LEU A 120 -31.14 -2.70 12.77
CA LEU A 120 -30.76 -1.57 13.61
C LEU A 120 -31.79 -0.43 13.48
N PRO A 121 -32.00 0.34 14.55
CA PRO A 121 -32.67 1.62 14.45
C PRO A 121 -32.00 2.50 13.36
N PRO A 122 -32.75 3.25 12.53
CA PRO A 122 -32.16 4.02 11.43
C PRO A 122 -31.06 5.00 11.85
N ASN A 123 -31.17 5.63 13.02
CA ASN A 123 -30.12 6.48 13.59
C ASN A 123 -28.86 5.70 13.97
N ALA A 124 -29.02 4.49 14.53
CA ALA A 124 -27.90 3.61 14.86
C ALA A 124 -27.16 3.16 13.60
N TRP A 125 -27.91 2.75 12.56
CA TRP A 125 -27.35 2.42 11.25
C TRP A 125 -26.59 3.61 10.66
N ALA A 126 -27.22 4.79 10.58
CA ALA A 126 -26.59 6.00 10.05
C ALA A 126 -25.29 6.35 10.78
N TYR A 127 -25.27 6.23 12.12
CA TYR A 127 -24.08 6.49 12.92
C TYR A 127 -22.94 5.49 12.66
N TYR A 128 -23.23 4.18 12.55
CA TYR A 128 -22.22 3.15 12.36
C TYR A 128 -21.74 3.03 10.90
N ALA A 129 -22.67 3.02 9.96
CA ALA A 129 -22.38 2.81 8.55
C ALA A 129 -21.63 4.02 7.96
N SER A 130 -21.92 5.24 8.39
CA SER A 130 -21.35 6.46 7.81
C SER A 130 -19.82 6.52 7.79
N GLY A 131 -19.31 7.06 6.69
CA GLY A 131 -17.98 7.66 6.56
C GLY A 131 -18.06 9.19 6.50
N ALA A 132 -16.92 9.84 6.33
CA ALA A 132 -16.84 11.28 6.12
C ALA A 132 -17.08 11.63 4.64
N GLU A 133 -17.76 12.76 4.41
CA GLU A 133 -18.08 13.32 3.09
C GLU A 133 -18.56 12.28 2.07
N ASP A 134 -17.83 12.07 0.98
CA ASP A 134 -18.21 11.17 -0.13
C ASP A 134 -17.92 9.69 0.16
N GLU A 135 -17.43 9.39 1.36
CA GLU A 135 -17.00 8.08 1.85
C GLU A 135 -15.94 7.40 0.95
N ILE A 136 -15.11 8.18 0.25
CA ILE A 136 -14.07 7.66 -0.65
C ILE A 136 -13.08 6.79 0.15
N SER A 137 -12.56 7.31 1.25
CA SER A 137 -11.55 6.65 2.10
C SER A 137 -12.09 5.36 2.71
N LYS A 138 -13.36 5.38 3.15
CA LYS A 138 -14.06 4.18 3.65
C LYS A 138 -14.04 3.06 2.60
N ARG A 139 -14.35 3.38 1.33
CA ARG A 139 -14.30 2.41 0.23
C ARG A 139 -12.87 2.03 -0.15
N GLN A 140 -11.94 2.99 -0.17
CA GLN A 140 -10.54 2.75 -0.54
C GLN A 140 -9.82 1.83 0.45
N ASN A 141 -10.15 1.90 1.74
CA ASN A 141 -9.61 0.98 2.75
C ASN A 141 -9.81 -0.49 2.35
N SER A 142 -11.04 -0.88 1.98
CA SER A 142 -11.34 -2.24 1.52
C SER A 142 -10.76 -2.55 0.13
N LYS A 143 -10.79 -1.58 -0.80
CA LYS A 143 -10.23 -1.76 -2.15
C LYS A 143 -8.72 -2.00 -2.13
N ALA A 144 -7.99 -1.43 -1.19
CA ALA A 144 -6.53 -1.63 -1.07
C ALA A 144 -6.19 -3.13 -0.88
N PHE A 145 -6.92 -3.85 -0.04
CA PHE A 145 -6.73 -5.31 0.14
C PHE A 145 -7.01 -6.12 -1.13
N GLN A 146 -7.92 -5.66 -1.99
CA GLN A 146 -8.24 -6.31 -3.28
C GLN A 146 -7.15 -6.12 -4.34
N LYS A 147 -6.25 -5.14 -4.15
CA LYS A 147 -5.07 -4.93 -5.00
C LYS A 147 -3.89 -5.85 -4.61
N VAL A 148 -3.98 -6.58 -3.50
CA VAL A 148 -2.96 -7.54 -3.07
C VAL A 148 -3.46 -8.96 -3.27
N SER A 149 -2.68 -9.79 -3.97
CA SER A 149 -2.98 -11.21 -4.18
C SER A 149 -2.10 -12.09 -3.27
N LEU A 150 -2.65 -13.19 -2.77
CA LEU A 150 -1.90 -14.23 -2.07
C LEU A 150 -1.14 -15.11 -3.10
N ARG A 151 0.04 -15.62 -2.73
CA ARG A 151 0.88 -16.52 -3.53
C ARG A 151 1.04 -17.86 -2.80
N PRO A 152 0.10 -18.81 -3.01
CA PRO A 152 0.10 -20.07 -2.28
C PRO A 152 1.32 -20.94 -2.60
N ARG A 153 1.73 -21.77 -1.62
CA ARG A 153 2.85 -22.71 -1.75
C ARG A 153 2.33 -24.14 -1.66
N ILE A 154 2.43 -24.86 -2.78
CA ILE A 154 1.94 -26.24 -2.93
C ILE A 154 2.97 -27.27 -2.44
N LEU A 155 2.50 -28.51 -2.23
CA LEU A 155 3.29 -29.65 -1.75
C LEU A 155 4.02 -29.40 -0.42
N ARG A 156 3.36 -28.67 0.50
CA ARG A 156 3.81 -28.51 1.89
C ARG A 156 2.90 -29.32 2.80
N SER A 157 3.50 -30.13 3.67
CA SER A 157 2.75 -30.86 4.70
C SER A 157 2.39 -29.91 5.84
N ILE A 158 1.09 -29.64 6.03
CA ILE A 158 0.56 -28.73 7.06
C ILE A 158 -0.45 -29.51 7.91
N PRO A 159 -0.02 -30.24 8.95
CA PRO A 159 -0.93 -31.02 9.79
C PRO A 159 -1.75 -30.14 10.75
N THR A 160 -1.19 -29.00 11.16
CA THR A 160 -1.80 -28.06 12.12
C THR A 160 -1.36 -26.63 11.82
N VAL A 161 -2.17 -25.66 12.23
CA VAL A 161 -1.87 -24.23 12.14
C VAL A 161 -1.92 -23.59 13.54
N ASP A 162 -0.99 -22.69 13.80
CA ASP A 162 -0.92 -21.87 15.02
C ASP A 162 -1.13 -20.39 14.67
N THR A 163 -2.26 -19.85 15.11
CA THR A 163 -2.64 -18.45 14.91
C THR A 163 -2.35 -17.57 16.13
N THR A 164 -1.73 -18.11 17.18
CA THR A 164 -1.47 -17.37 18.40
C THR A 164 -0.39 -16.30 18.20
N THR A 165 -0.54 -15.18 18.89
CA THR A 165 0.44 -14.08 18.87
C THR A 165 0.35 -13.26 20.16
N THR A 166 1.07 -12.14 20.22
CA THR A 166 1.03 -11.22 21.35
C THR A 166 0.73 -9.78 20.92
N ILE A 167 -0.19 -9.13 21.62
CA ILE A 167 -0.46 -7.69 21.52
C ILE A 167 0.04 -7.04 22.81
N LEU A 168 1.07 -6.20 22.69
CA LEU A 168 1.73 -5.50 23.79
C LEU A 168 2.14 -6.43 24.94
N GLY A 169 2.69 -7.60 24.58
CA GLY A 169 3.13 -8.63 25.52
C GLY A 169 2.01 -9.52 26.08
N LYS A 170 0.75 -9.29 25.71
CA LYS A 170 -0.38 -10.14 26.10
C LYS A 170 -0.72 -11.15 25.02
N GLN A 171 -0.87 -12.42 25.39
CA GLN A 171 -1.19 -13.49 24.45
C GLN A 171 -2.63 -13.36 23.94
N VAL A 172 -2.80 -13.57 22.64
CA VAL A 172 -4.09 -13.62 21.95
C VAL A 172 -4.14 -14.82 21.01
N SER A 173 -5.34 -15.36 20.79
CA SER A 173 -5.58 -16.58 20.01
C SER A 173 -5.58 -16.35 18.48
N LEU A 174 -5.73 -15.10 18.06
CA LEU A 174 -5.71 -14.65 16.67
C LEU A 174 -4.96 -13.31 16.58
N PRO A 175 -4.40 -12.95 15.41
CA PRO A 175 -3.81 -11.64 15.18
C PRO A 175 -4.88 -10.56 14.91
N VAL A 176 -5.92 -10.54 15.74
CA VAL A 176 -7.11 -9.71 15.61
C VAL A 176 -7.47 -9.13 16.98
N TYR A 177 -7.87 -7.85 17.01
CA TYR A 177 -8.43 -7.21 18.21
C TYR A 177 -9.71 -6.45 17.88
N MET A 178 -10.57 -6.26 18.88
CA MET A 178 -11.74 -5.39 18.76
C MET A 178 -11.27 -3.93 18.90
N SER A 179 -11.32 -3.17 17.80
CA SER A 179 -10.88 -1.77 17.78
C SER A 179 -11.86 -0.90 18.58
N ALA A 180 -11.40 0.30 18.95
CA ALA A 180 -12.20 1.23 19.73
C ALA A 180 -13.46 1.66 18.96
N VAL A 181 -14.60 1.15 19.39
CA VAL A 181 -15.93 1.54 18.92
C VAL A 181 -16.75 2.04 20.10
N GLY A 182 -17.26 3.26 19.98
CA GLY A 182 -18.10 3.88 21.00
C GLY A 182 -19.58 3.63 20.76
N ILE A 183 -20.37 3.88 21.81
CA ILE A 183 -21.83 3.81 21.82
C ILE A 183 -22.42 2.45 21.39
N ALA A 184 -21.81 1.33 21.80
CA ALA A 184 -22.24 0.00 21.36
C ALA A 184 -23.70 -0.34 21.74
N LYS A 185 -24.31 0.38 22.70
CA LYS A 185 -25.72 0.20 23.06
C LYS A 185 -26.72 0.60 21.98
N LEU A 186 -26.28 1.31 20.94
CA LEU A 186 -27.10 1.50 19.74
C LEU A 186 -27.33 0.19 18.97
N ALA A 187 -26.47 -0.83 19.16
CA ALA A 187 -26.65 -2.16 18.57
C ALA A 187 -27.34 -3.15 19.51
N HIS A 188 -26.95 -3.16 20.79
CA HIS A 188 -27.44 -4.12 21.78
C HIS A 188 -27.36 -3.58 23.21
N PRO A 189 -28.35 -3.81 24.10
CA PRO A 189 -28.37 -3.25 25.46
C PRO A 189 -27.11 -3.51 26.31
N ASP A 190 -26.46 -4.65 26.11
CA ASP A 190 -25.22 -5.01 26.81
C ASP A 190 -23.98 -4.23 26.33
N GLY A 191 -24.04 -3.63 25.13
CA GLY A 191 -23.01 -2.76 24.58
C GLY A 191 -21.59 -3.35 24.63
N GLU A 192 -20.64 -2.57 25.15
CA GLU A 192 -19.23 -2.95 25.19
C GLU A 192 -18.94 -4.13 26.13
N ARG A 193 -19.86 -4.49 27.04
CA ARG A 193 -19.72 -5.69 27.89
C ARG A 193 -19.88 -6.98 27.08
N ALA A 194 -20.79 -7.00 26.10
CA ALA A 194 -20.94 -8.15 25.22
C ALA A 194 -19.68 -8.36 24.34
N LEU A 195 -19.04 -7.26 23.92
CA LEU A 195 -17.75 -7.31 23.23
C LEU A 195 -16.66 -7.90 24.15
N ALA A 196 -16.60 -7.47 25.41
CA ALA A 196 -15.64 -7.99 26.38
C ALA A 196 -15.83 -9.49 26.64
N ALA A 197 -17.07 -9.92 26.89
CA ALA A 197 -17.39 -11.32 27.13
C ALA A 197 -17.05 -12.19 25.92
N ALA A 198 -17.38 -11.75 24.71
CA ALA A 198 -17.06 -12.46 23.48
C ALA A 198 -15.54 -12.52 23.24
N ALA A 199 -14.84 -11.39 23.36
CA ALA A 199 -13.38 -11.33 23.23
C ALA A 199 -12.69 -12.25 24.24
N GLY A 200 -13.16 -12.31 25.48
CA GLY A 200 -12.61 -13.20 26.50
C GLY A 200 -12.75 -14.68 26.15
N LYS A 201 -13.95 -15.09 25.71
CA LYS A 201 -14.24 -16.48 25.33
C LYS A 201 -13.43 -16.92 24.12
N GLU A 202 -13.19 -16.00 23.19
CA GLU A 202 -12.43 -16.27 21.97
C GLU A 202 -10.93 -15.96 22.10
N GLY A 203 -10.45 -15.49 23.26
CA GLY A 203 -9.04 -15.19 23.51
C GLY A 203 -8.49 -13.99 22.75
N LEU A 204 -9.30 -12.94 22.56
CA LEU A 204 -8.94 -11.69 21.88
C LEU A 204 -8.82 -10.51 22.86
N ALA A 205 -8.19 -9.45 22.39
CA ALA A 205 -8.14 -8.17 23.08
C ALA A 205 -9.30 -7.24 22.65
N GLN A 206 -9.69 -6.33 23.55
CA GLN A 206 -10.62 -5.23 23.25
C GLN A 206 -10.00 -3.89 23.59
N VAL A 207 -10.14 -2.92 22.70
CA VAL A 207 -9.85 -1.51 22.98
C VAL A 207 -11.17 -0.81 23.33
N LEU A 208 -11.29 -0.34 24.57
CA LEU A 208 -12.47 0.40 25.05
C LEU A 208 -12.40 1.85 24.61
N ALA A 209 -13.44 2.34 23.92
CA ALA A 209 -13.52 3.72 23.47
C ALA A 209 -13.72 4.71 24.63
N ASN A 210 -13.18 5.93 24.51
CA ASN A 210 -13.44 7.02 25.45
C ASN A 210 -14.95 7.37 25.52
N GLY A 211 -15.66 7.21 24.40
CA GLY A 211 -17.11 7.43 24.27
C GLY A 211 -17.96 6.16 24.42
N ALA A 212 -17.47 5.13 25.13
CA ALA A 212 -18.24 3.92 25.39
C ALA A 212 -19.46 4.20 26.29
N ASN A 213 -20.53 3.39 26.16
CA ASN A 213 -21.68 3.49 27.07
C ASN A 213 -21.39 2.85 28.43
N ASN A 214 -20.60 1.77 28.44
CA ASN A 214 -20.18 1.11 29.66
C ASN A 214 -18.84 1.65 30.16
N VAL A 215 -18.76 1.89 31.47
CA VAL A 215 -17.51 2.28 32.13
C VAL A 215 -16.52 1.12 32.18
N ILE A 216 -15.22 1.42 32.27
CA ILE A 216 -14.16 0.41 32.18
C ILE A 216 -14.30 -0.69 33.24
N GLU A 217 -14.74 -0.40 34.46
CA GLU A 217 -14.95 -1.40 35.51
C GLU A 217 -16.01 -2.42 35.09
N SER A 218 -17.12 -1.95 34.53
CA SER A 218 -18.20 -2.84 34.07
C SER A 218 -17.78 -3.70 32.87
N VAL A 219 -16.85 -3.20 32.04
CA VAL A 219 -16.25 -3.94 30.92
C VAL A 219 -15.24 -4.97 31.44
N MET A 220 -14.44 -4.60 32.44
CA MET A 220 -13.50 -5.51 33.11
C MET A 220 -14.22 -6.67 33.81
N ASP A 221 -15.37 -6.42 34.44
CA ASP A 221 -16.22 -7.42 35.09
C ASP A 221 -16.89 -8.38 34.11
N ALA A 222 -17.10 -7.95 32.87
CA ALA A 222 -17.72 -8.77 31.83
C ALA A 222 -16.74 -9.75 31.15
N ARG A 223 -15.43 -9.63 31.44
CA ARG A 223 -14.40 -10.54 30.91
C ARG A 223 -14.61 -11.96 31.42
N THR A 224 -14.26 -12.93 30.60
CA THR A 224 -14.29 -14.35 31.00
C THR A 224 -12.93 -14.85 31.52
N SER A 225 -11.90 -14.03 31.44
CA SER A 225 -10.56 -14.33 31.98
C SER A 225 -9.90 -13.06 32.52
N PRO A 226 -9.25 -13.11 33.70
CA PRO A 226 -8.45 -12.00 34.21
C PRO A 226 -7.29 -11.60 33.28
N GLU A 227 -6.78 -12.54 32.48
CA GLU A 227 -5.69 -12.32 31.54
C GLU A 227 -6.14 -11.69 30.21
N GLN A 228 -7.45 -11.60 29.96
CA GLN A 228 -7.98 -10.99 28.74
C GLN A 228 -7.55 -9.50 28.68
N PRO A 229 -6.88 -9.07 27.60
CA PRO A 229 -6.39 -7.69 27.52
C PRO A 229 -7.53 -6.72 27.20
N ILE A 230 -7.67 -5.72 28.07
CA ILE A 230 -8.47 -4.51 27.79
C ILE A 230 -7.51 -3.33 27.71
N PHE A 231 -7.59 -2.60 26.61
CA PHE A 231 -6.84 -1.37 26.39
C PHE A 231 -7.81 -0.18 26.47
N GLN A 232 -7.36 0.96 26.97
CA GLN A 232 -8.18 2.18 27.01
C GLN A 232 -7.79 3.10 25.86
N GLN A 233 -8.72 3.40 24.96
CA GLN A 233 -8.55 4.49 24.00
C GLN A 233 -8.72 5.83 24.71
N LEU A 234 -7.86 6.80 24.41
CA LEU A 234 -7.90 8.16 24.95
C LEU A 234 -8.15 9.17 23.82
N TYR A 235 -9.17 10.00 23.99
CA TYR A 235 -9.26 11.30 23.34
C TYR A 235 -8.84 12.36 24.35
N VAL A 236 -7.91 13.22 23.96
CA VAL A 236 -7.50 14.35 24.79
C VAL A 236 -8.66 15.33 24.87
N ASN A 237 -9.10 15.61 26.08
CA ASN A 237 -10.18 16.54 26.35
C ASN A 237 -9.63 17.96 26.35
N ARG A 238 -10.44 18.95 25.96
CA ARG A 238 -10.11 20.37 26.07
C ARG A 238 -9.76 20.76 27.51
N ASP A 239 -10.42 20.12 28.47
CA ASP A 239 -10.04 20.16 29.88
C ASP A 239 -9.15 18.95 30.18
N ILE A 240 -7.84 19.18 30.17
CA ILE A 240 -6.83 18.13 30.28
C ILE A 240 -6.99 17.29 31.56
N THR A 241 -7.52 17.86 32.65
CA THR A 241 -7.73 17.17 33.93
C THR A 241 -8.69 15.98 33.78
N LYS A 242 -9.70 16.09 32.91
CA LYS A 242 -10.61 14.97 32.60
C LYS A 242 -9.88 13.83 31.89
N SER A 243 -8.89 14.15 31.05
CA SER A 243 -8.05 13.12 30.43
C SER A 243 -7.14 12.45 31.46
N GLU A 244 -6.64 13.18 32.47
CA GLU A 244 -5.90 12.57 33.58
C GLU A 244 -6.77 11.57 34.34
N ASP A 245 -8.02 11.94 34.65
CA ASP A 245 -8.97 11.07 35.33
C ASP A 245 -9.24 9.79 34.55
N VAL A 246 -9.41 9.89 33.22
CA VAL A 246 -9.57 8.71 32.35
C VAL A 246 -8.36 7.79 32.46
N VAL A 247 -7.15 8.33 32.33
CA VAL A 247 -5.90 7.55 32.36
C VAL A 247 -5.73 6.87 33.73
N ARG A 248 -5.90 7.61 34.83
CA ARG A 248 -5.78 7.08 36.20
C ARG A 248 -6.85 6.04 36.51
N ARG A 249 -8.08 6.25 36.03
CA ARG A 249 -9.17 5.27 36.18
C ARG A 249 -8.88 3.99 35.41
N ALA A 250 -8.38 4.11 34.17
CA ALA A 250 -8.03 2.96 33.36
C ALA A 250 -6.90 2.13 33.99
N GLU A 251 -5.85 2.78 34.51
CA GLU A 251 -4.75 2.11 35.20
C GLU A 251 -5.24 1.41 36.48
N ARG A 252 -6.07 2.07 37.30
CA ARG A 252 -6.68 1.44 38.49
C ARG A 252 -7.57 0.25 38.17
N ALA A 253 -8.30 0.30 37.06
CA ALA A 253 -9.15 -0.81 36.61
C ALA A 253 -8.34 -1.97 35.99
N GLY A 254 -7.03 -1.81 35.76
CA GLY A 254 -6.16 -2.84 35.21
C GLY A 254 -6.07 -2.84 33.68
N ALA A 255 -6.30 -1.70 33.03
CA ALA A 255 -6.05 -1.57 31.59
C ALA A 255 -4.59 -1.91 31.26
N SER A 256 -4.37 -2.61 30.15
CA SER A 256 -3.04 -3.07 29.76
C SER A 256 -2.23 -2.07 28.92
N ALA A 257 -2.87 -1.01 28.41
CA ALA A 257 -2.25 0.05 27.61
C ALA A 257 -3.20 1.25 27.43
N ILE A 258 -2.63 2.41 27.10
CA ILE A 258 -3.35 3.61 26.65
C ILE A 258 -3.15 3.81 25.15
N TRP A 259 -4.25 3.90 24.41
CA TRP A 259 -4.25 4.12 22.96
C TRP A 259 -4.73 5.55 22.67
N ILE A 260 -3.81 6.48 22.45
CA ILE A 260 -4.15 7.88 22.17
C ILE A 260 -4.54 8.06 20.70
N THR A 261 -5.76 8.54 20.45
CA THR A 261 -6.27 8.77 19.08
C THR A 261 -5.94 10.17 18.61
N VAL A 262 -5.30 10.30 17.44
CA VAL A 262 -4.81 11.57 16.88
C VAL A 262 -5.38 11.92 15.49
N ASP A 263 -6.09 11.00 14.84
CA ASP A 263 -6.66 11.19 13.48
C ASP A 263 -7.98 12.00 13.45
N SER A 264 -8.47 12.46 14.60
CA SER A 264 -9.78 13.11 14.73
C SER A 264 -9.75 14.35 15.63
N PRO A 265 -8.86 15.34 15.37
CA PRO A 265 -8.82 16.59 16.13
C PRO A 265 -10.11 17.41 15.93
N VAL A 266 -10.78 17.19 14.80
CA VAL A 266 -12.13 17.66 14.49
C VAL A 266 -12.92 16.44 13.98
N VAL A 267 -14.23 16.44 14.21
CA VAL A 267 -15.10 15.38 13.69
C VAL A 267 -15.22 15.49 12.17
N GLY A 268 -14.99 14.38 11.46
CA GLY A 268 -15.31 14.30 10.04
C GLY A 268 -16.81 14.48 9.77
N LYS A 269 -17.15 15.08 8.64
CA LYS A 269 -18.55 15.38 8.32
C LYS A 269 -19.28 14.12 7.85
N ARG A 270 -20.03 13.48 8.75
CA ARG A 270 -20.75 12.22 8.49
C ARG A 270 -22.15 12.49 7.95
N GLU A 271 -22.26 12.71 6.65
CA GLU A 271 -23.49 13.25 6.03
C GLU A 271 -24.73 12.38 6.23
N MET A 272 -24.59 11.05 6.27
CA MET A 272 -25.72 10.15 6.54
C MET A 272 -26.27 10.33 7.98
N ASP A 273 -25.38 10.51 8.97
CA ASP A 273 -25.75 10.76 10.38
C ASP A 273 -26.36 12.16 10.55
N GLU A 274 -25.76 13.18 9.92
CA GLU A 274 -26.32 14.54 9.95
C GLU A 274 -27.68 14.64 9.26
N ARG A 275 -27.83 14.04 8.07
CA ARG A 275 -29.09 14.08 7.31
C ARG A 275 -30.23 13.42 8.07
N PHE A 276 -29.99 12.31 8.76
CA PHE A 276 -31.02 11.66 9.56
C PHE A 276 -31.52 12.58 10.68
N ASN A 277 -30.60 13.17 11.46
CA ASN A 277 -30.98 14.06 12.57
C ASN A 277 -31.64 15.36 12.07
N LEU A 278 -31.18 15.92 10.94
CA LEU A 278 -31.83 17.06 10.30
C LEU A 278 -33.26 16.74 9.85
N GLN A 279 -33.51 15.54 9.31
CA GLN A 279 -34.85 15.13 8.89
C GLN A 279 -35.78 14.88 10.07
N VAL A 280 -35.27 14.37 11.20
CA VAL A 280 -36.05 14.21 12.44
C VAL A 280 -36.37 15.58 13.02
N GLU A 281 -35.38 16.44 13.21
CA GLU A 281 -35.59 17.76 13.82
C GLU A 281 -36.45 18.69 12.96
N ALA A 282 -36.30 18.67 11.63
CA ALA A 282 -37.13 19.48 10.73
C ALA A 282 -38.60 19.05 10.73
N ARG A 283 -38.91 17.80 11.12
CA ARG A 283 -40.30 17.35 11.33
C ARG A 283 -40.89 17.91 12.62
N ASP A 284 -40.07 18.14 13.63
CA ASP A 284 -40.49 18.66 14.93
C ASP A 284 -40.51 20.20 14.96
N ASP A 285 -39.55 20.86 14.29
CA ASP A 285 -39.44 22.32 14.16
C ASP A 285 -38.57 22.70 12.95
N PRO A 286 -39.14 23.29 11.87
CA PRO A 286 -38.40 23.68 10.66
C PRO A 286 -37.28 24.72 10.88
N SER A 287 -37.26 25.39 12.04
CA SER A 287 -36.23 26.38 12.40
C SER A 287 -35.00 25.78 13.08
N ARG A 288 -35.08 24.51 13.53
CA ARG A 288 -33.96 23.82 14.18
C ARG A 288 -32.94 23.30 13.16
N LYS A 289 -31.67 23.62 13.41
CA LYS A 289 -30.52 23.07 12.68
C LYS A 289 -29.93 21.91 13.48
N GLY A 290 -30.41 20.70 13.22
CA GLY A 290 -29.91 19.49 13.87
C GLY A 290 -28.44 19.20 13.59
N GLN A 291 -27.83 18.48 14.53
CA GLN A 291 -26.44 18.01 14.43
C GLN A 291 -26.40 16.48 14.54
N GLY A 292 -25.50 15.85 13.76
CA GLY A 292 -25.29 14.41 13.85
C GLY A 292 -24.82 13.95 15.24
N VAL A 293 -25.12 12.71 15.61
CA VAL A 293 -24.67 12.10 16.89
C VAL A 293 -23.14 12.20 17.02
N ALA A 294 -22.44 12.05 15.90
CA ALA A 294 -21.01 12.29 15.73
C ALA A 294 -20.49 13.58 16.38
N LYS A 295 -21.14 14.69 16.01
CA LYS A 295 -20.65 16.04 16.26
C LYS A 295 -20.91 16.43 17.70
N THR A 296 -22.10 16.10 18.20
CA THR A 296 -22.50 16.29 19.59
C THR A 296 -21.52 15.61 20.55
N MET A 297 -21.10 14.39 20.23
CA MET A 297 -20.21 13.60 21.08
C MET A 297 -18.75 14.03 21.09
N ALA A 298 -18.31 14.90 20.20
CA ALA A 298 -16.90 15.23 20.07
C ALA A 298 -16.55 16.67 20.48
N ASN A 299 -17.52 17.45 20.91
CA ASN A 299 -17.30 18.84 21.34
C ASN A 299 -16.27 18.98 22.46
N PHE A 300 -16.02 17.90 23.22
CA PHE A 300 -15.03 17.88 24.29
C PHE A 300 -13.59 17.62 23.82
N ILE A 301 -13.39 17.17 22.58
CA ILE A 301 -12.07 16.78 22.07
C ILE A 301 -11.23 18.04 21.84
N SER A 302 -9.97 18.01 22.27
CA SER A 302 -8.99 19.06 22.01
C SER A 302 -8.46 18.94 20.58
N PRO A 303 -8.58 19.99 19.75
CA PRO A 303 -7.98 20.01 18.42
C PRO A 303 -6.49 20.40 18.46
N PHE A 304 -5.99 20.84 19.62
CA PHE A 304 -4.64 21.38 19.78
C PHE A 304 -3.77 20.36 20.55
N ILE A 305 -3.46 19.24 19.90
CA ILE A 305 -2.49 18.28 20.41
C ILE A 305 -1.31 18.19 19.44
N ASP A 306 -0.11 18.14 19.98
CA ASP A 306 1.15 17.93 19.27
C ASP A 306 1.90 16.76 19.91
N TRP A 307 3.16 16.55 19.51
CA TRP A 307 3.97 15.44 20.01
C TRP A 307 4.31 15.54 21.51
N ASP A 308 4.24 16.74 22.12
CA ASP A 308 4.54 16.93 23.55
C ASP A 308 3.49 16.27 24.45
N ILE A 309 2.31 15.95 23.91
CA ILE A 309 1.29 15.18 24.63
C ILE A 309 1.83 13.84 25.15
N LEU A 310 2.82 13.25 24.47
CA LEU A 310 3.45 12.00 24.89
C LEU A 310 4.31 12.20 26.15
N LEU A 311 4.94 13.36 26.33
CA LEU A 311 5.68 13.70 27.55
C LEU A 311 4.72 13.81 28.73
N TRP A 312 3.59 14.51 28.53
CA TRP A 312 2.53 14.62 29.53
C TRP A 312 1.97 13.24 29.90
N LEU A 313 1.63 12.40 28.92
CA LEU A 313 1.02 11.09 29.18
C LEU A 313 1.98 10.16 29.96
N ARG A 314 3.29 10.22 29.67
CA ARG A 314 4.33 9.49 30.42
C ARG A 314 4.50 9.98 31.85
N GLY A 315 4.25 11.27 32.10
CA GLY A 315 4.22 11.82 33.45
C GLY A 315 3.06 11.26 34.29
N LEU A 316 2.01 10.75 33.65
CA LEU A 316 0.79 10.28 34.32
C LEU A 316 0.71 8.77 34.52
N THR A 317 1.22 7.97 33.57
CA THR A 317 1.08 6.51 33.60
C THR A 317 2.36 5.79 33.15
N LYS A 318 2.53 4.56 33.63
CA LYS A 318 3.58 3.63 33.18
C LYS A 318 3.09 2.61 32.16
N LEU A 319 1.80 2.63 31.84
CA LEU A 319 1.22 1.73 30.85
C LEU A 319 1.84 1.97 29.47
N PRO A 320 1.96 0.92 28.63
CA PRO A 320 2.31 1.05 27.23
C PRO A 320 1.43 2.10 26.53
N ILE A 321 2.06 2.95 25.72
CA ILE A 321 1.38 3.97 24.92
C ILE A 321 1.37 3.51 23.46
N VAL A 322 0.19 3.57 22.84
CA VAL A 322 -0.01 3.34 21.41
C VAL A 322 -0.62 4.58 20.77
N ILE A 323 -0.06 5.04 19.66
CA ILE A 323 -0.64 6.16 18.88
C ILE A 323 -1.57 5.59 17.82
N LYS A 324 -2.86 5.92 17.88
CA LYS A 324 -3.86 5.52 16.90
C LYS A 324 -4.16 6.64 15.93
N GLY A 325 -4.03 6.38 14.63
CA GLY A 325 -4.36 7.35 13.58
C GLY A 325 -3.20 7.77 12.70
N ILE A 326 -2.12 6.98 12.66
CA ILE A 326 -0.97 7.22 11.79
C ILE A 326 -1.37 6.95 10.34
N GLN A 327 -1.07 7.89 9.43
CA GLN A 327 -1.51 7.83 8.03
C GLN A 327 -0.36 7.95 7.01
N CYS A 328 0.85 8.32 7.45
CA CYS A 328 2.06 8.37 6.63
C CYS A 328 3.28 7.75 7.35
N VAL A 329 4.34 7.46 6.59
CA VAL A 329 5.58 6.89 7.13
C VAL A 329 6.36 7.88 8.01
N GLU A 330 6.28 9.18 7.74
CA GLU A 330 6.97 10.22 8.50
C GLU A 330 6.52 10.22 9.96
N ASP A 331 5.21 10.17 10.20
CA ASP A 331 4.65 10.12 11.56
C ASP A 331 4.94 8.78 12.25
N ALA A 332 5.04 7.69 11.49
CA ALA A 332 5.44 6.38 12.03
C ALA A 332 6.90 6.40 12.54
N VAL A 333 7.80 7.05 11.80
CA VAL A 333 9.20 7.25 12.19
C VAL A 333 9.30 8.19 13.39
N GLN A 334 8.51 9.26 13.41
CA GLN A 334 8.46 10.17 14.55
C GLN A 334 7.95 9.47 15.82
N ALA A 335 6.90 8.66 15.71
CA ALA A 335 6.39 7.85 16.83
C ALA A 335 7.46 6.89 17.38
N TYR A 336 8.23 6.25 16.50
CA TYR A 336 9.36 5.40 16.87
C TYR A 336 10.43 6.17 17.65
N HIS A 337 10.84 7.35 17.18
CA HIS A 337 11.80 8.20 17.90
C HIS A 337 11.27 8.71 19.24
N CYS A 338 9.96 8.94 19.32
CA CYS A 338 9.31 9.25 20.58
C CYS A 338 9.33 8.05 21.55
N GLY A 339 9.56 6.81 21.11
CA GLY A 339 9.67 5.63 21.98
C GLY A 339 8.33 5.07 22.48
N VAL A 340 7.28 5.16 21.68
CA VAL A 340 5.98 4.51 21.99
C VAL A 340 6.05 2.99 21.76
N GLN A 341 5.17 2.23 22.40
CA GLN A 341 5.16 0.77 22.30
C GLN A 341 4.45 0.26 21.05
N GLY A 342 3.60 1.08 20.44
CA GLY A 342 3.02 0.75 19.15
C GLY A 342 2.36 1.93 18.44
N ILE A 343 1.98 1.68 17.19
CA ILE A 343 1.21 2.59 16.36
C ILE A 343 0.05 1.85 15.70
N VAL A 344 -1.05 2.54 15.42
CA VAL A 344 -2.15 2.03 14.59
C VAL A 344 -2.23 2.84 13.33
N LEU A 345 -1.99 2.17 12.21
CA LEU A 345 -2.25 2.70 10.87
C LEU A 345 -3.78 2.74 10.69
N SER A 346 -4.33 3.95 10.65
CA SER A 346 -5.78 4.18 10.75
C SER A 346 -6.14 5.54 10.18
N ASN A 347 -7.21 5.59 9.39
CA ASN A 347 -7.93 6.82 9.02
C ASN A 347 -9.33 6.85 9.65
N HIS A 348 -9.44 6.28 10.85
CA HIS A 348 -10.68 6.13 11.62
C HIS A 348 -11.78 5.33 10.89
N GLY A 349 -11.39 4.39 10.02
CA GLY A 349 -12.33 3.66 9.18
C GLY A 349 -13.04 4.54 8.14
N GLY A 350 -12.37 5.60 7.67
CA GLY A 350 -12.87 6.58 6.72
C GLY A 350 -13.91 7.54 7.31
N ARG A 351 -13.77 7.90 8.59
CA ARG A 351 -14.76 8.72 9.34
C ARG A 351 -14.25 10.11 9.72
N SER A 352 -12.99 10.41 9.44
CA SER A 352 -12.36 11.69 9.78
C SER A 352 -12.12 12.51 8.51
N GLN A 353 -10.94 12.43 7.91
CA GLN A 353 -10.66 13.07 6.63
C GLN A 353 -11.07 12.15 5.47
N ASP A 354 -11.95 12.59 4.57
CA ASP A 354 -12.15 11.90 3.31
C ASP A 354 -11.02 12.18 2.30
N THR A 355 -10.87 11.31 1.30
CA THR A 355 -9.67 11.18 0.43
C THR A 355 -8.36 10.84 1.16
N ALA A 356 -8.43 10.44 2.43
CA ALA A 356 -7.29 9.94 3.18
C ALA A 356 -6.75 8.61 2.61
N GLN A 357 -5.44 8.42 2.75
CA GLN A 357 -4.75 7.20 2.33
C GLN A 357 -5.30 5.96 3.06
N ALA A 358 -5.38 4.84 2.33
CA ALA A 358 -5.74 3.56 2.93
C ALA A 358 -4.61 3.07 3.86
N PRO A 359 -4.90 2.59 5.09
CA PRO A 359 -3.86 2.15 6.03
C PRO A 359 -2.91 1.07 5.49
N LEU A 360 -3.37 0.22 4.56
CA LEU A 360 -2.53 -0.79 3.91
C LEU A 360 -1.46 -0.16 3.00
N LEU A 361 -1.72 1.02 2.42
CA LEU A 361 -0.72 1.79 1.68
C LEU A 361 0.31 2.40 2.61
N THR A 362 -0.11 2.96 3.76
CA THR A 362 0.81 3.44 4.79
C THR A 362 1.74 2.32 5.27
N LEU A 363 1.22 1.08 5.39
CA LEU A 363 2.05 -0.08 5.72
C LEU A 363 3.09 -0.37 4.62
N LEU A 364 2.74 -0.24 3.34
CA LEU A 364 3.70 -0.37 2.24
C LEU A 364 4.72 0.77 2.20
N GLU A 365 4.33 2.00 2.53
CA GLU A 365 5.27 3.12 2.69
C GLU A 365 6.29 2.82 3.78
N ILE A 366 5.86 2.32 4.95
CA ILE A 366 6.77 1.90 6.02
C ILE A 366 7.71 0.80 5.51
N ARG A 367 7.20 -0.23 4.84
CA ARG A 367 8.05 -1.29 4.25
C ARG A 367 9.09 -0.74 3.28
N ARG A 368 8.74 0.28 2.49
CA ARG A 368 9.62 0.84 1.45
C ARG A 368 10.63 1.83 2.02
N TYR A 369 10.19 2.74 2.89
CA TYR A 369 10.95 3.92 3.30
C TYR A 369 11.52 3.80 4.72
N ALA A 370 10.92 2.98 5.58
CA ALA A 370 11.35 2.78 6.98
C ALA A 370 11.25 1.30 7.41
N PRO A 371 11.87 0.34 6.68
CA PRO A 371 11.73 -1.09 6.98
C PRO A 371 12.22 -1.48 8.38
N PHE A 372 13.15 -0.71 8.96
CA PHE A 372 13.65 -0.90 10.33
C PHE A 372 12.54 -0.84 11.40
N LEU A 373 11.40 -0.19 11.11
CA LEU A 373 10.26 -0.15 12.04
C LEU A 373 9.62 -1.53 12.23
N ILE A 374 9.61 -2.37 11.18
CA ILE A 374 8.99 -3.71 11.19
C ILE A 374 9.82 -4.68 12.01
N GLU A 375 11.13 -4.49 12.03
CA GLU A 375 12.08 -5.29 12.83
C GLU A 375 12.25 -4.75 14.25
N SER A 376 11.66 -3.59 14.55
CA SER A 376 11.77 -2.95 15.85
C SER A 376 10.87 -3.60 16.91
N LYS A 377 11.07 -3.20 18.17
CA LYS A 377 10.17 -3.59 19.28
C LYS A 377 8.83 -2.86 19.27
N MET A 378 8.70 -1.76 18.52
CA MET A 378 7.44 -1.02 18.41
C MET A 378 6.48 -1.81 17.53
N GLN A 379 5.31 -2.16 18.05
CA GLN A 379 4.33 -2.95 17.31
C GLN A 379 3.52 -2.09 16.35
N ILE A 380 3.26 -2.61 15.14
CA ILE A 380 2.49 -1.93 14.10
C ILE A 380 1.12 -2.60 13.98
N PHE A 381 0.07 -1.91 14.39
CA PHE A 381 -1.31 -2.34 14.21
C PHE A 381 -1.92 -1.66 12.99
N ILE A 382 -2.99 -2.24 12.44
CA ILE A 382 -3.72 -1.66 11.31
C ILE A 382 -5.22 -1.90 11.47
N ASP A 383 -6.04 -0.89 11.19
CA ASP A 383 -7.49 -1.04 11.09
C ASP A 383 -8.02 -0.43 9.78
N GLY A 384 -9.34 -0.58 9.55
CA GLY A 384 -10.03 0.00 8.40
C GLY A 384 -10.21 -0.97 7.23
N GLY A 385 -11.47 -1.20 6.83
CA GLY A 385 -11.82 -1.93 5.61
C GLY A 385 -11.66 -3.47 5.63
N ILE A 386 -11.07 -4.05 6.67
CA ILE A 386 -10.89 -5.50 6.85
C ILE A 386 -12.24 -6.20 7.02
N ARG A 387 -12.47 -7.27 6.23
CA ARG A 387 -13.72 -8.06 6.27
C ARG A 387 -13.51 -9.57 6.10
N ARG A 388 -12.31 -10.01 5.71
CA ARG A 388 -11.98 -11.43 5.48
C ARG A 388 -10.69 -11.83 6.19
N GLY A 389 -10.55 -13.11 6.53
CA GLY A 389 -9.32 -13.71 7.04
C GLY A 389 -8.13 -13.49 6.10
N THR A 390 -8.35 -13.46 4.78
CA THR A 390 -7.30 -13.10 3.82
C THR A 390 -6.79 -11.67 3.96
N ASP A 391 -7.64 -10.73 4.40
CA ASP A 391 -7.21 -9.35 4.64
C ASP A 391 -6.27 -9.30 5.85
N VAL A 392 -6.61 -10.05 6.91
CA VAL A 392 -5.75 -10.26 8.08
C VAL A 392 -4.39 -10.79 7.64
N LEU A 393 -4.36 -11.91 6.91
CA LEU A 393 -3.11 -12.55 6.48
C LEU A 393 -2.25 -11.63 5.60
N LYS A 394 -2.86 -10.84 4.71
CA LYS A 394 -2.13 -9.84 3.89
C LYS A 394 -1.47 -8.78 4.77
N ALA A 395 -2.18 -8.24 5.75
CA ALA A 395 -1.62 -7.25 6.67
C ALA A 395 -0.45 -7.82 7.50
N ILE A 396 -0.62 -9.03 8.06
CA ILE A 396 0.43 -9.70 8.86
C ILE A 396 1.65 -10.01 8.00
N ALA A 397 1.46 -10.54 6.78
CA ALA A 397 2.55 -10.80 5.85
C ALA A 397 3.31 -9.53 5.40
N LEU A 398 2.69 -8.35 5.50
CA LEU A 398 3.33 -7.05 5.25
C LEU A 398 4.00 -6.46 6.50
N GLY A 399 3.90 -7.08 7.66
CA GLY A 399 4.59 -6.67 8.88
C GLY A 399 3.69 -6.01 9.93
N ALA A 400 2.37 -6.06 9.79
CA ALA A 400 1.48 -5.72 10.90
C ALA A 400 1.57 -6.82 11.99
N THR A 401 1.50 -6.41 13.25
CA THR A 401 1.45 -7.28 14.42
C THR A 401 0.06 -7.91 14.61
N ALA A 402 -0.99 -7.10 14.47
CA ALA A 402 -2.38 -7.52 14.56
C ALA A 402 -3.28 -6.51 13.84
N VAL A 403 -4.50 -6.92 13.52
CA VAL A 403 -5.49 -6.08 12.83
C VAL A 403 -6.71 -5.76 13.69
N GLY A 404 -7.22 -4.54 13.57
CA GLY A 404 -8.37 -4.06 14.33
C GLY A 404 -9.69 -4.18 13.56
N LEU A 405 -10.73 -4.68 14.23
CA LEU A 405 -12.10 -4.71 13.70
C LEU A 405 -12.99 -3.70 14.40
N GLY A 406 -13.66 -2.85 13.63
CA GLY A 406 -14.63 -1.85 14.12
C GLY A 406 -16.05 -2.23 13.74
N ARG A 407 -16.55 -1.75 12.59
CA ARG A 407 -17.94 -1.98 12.15
C ARG A 407 -18.40 -3.45 12.22
N PRO A 408 -17.62 -4.47 11.80
CA PRO A 408 -18.07 -5.85 11.89
C PRO A 408 -18.43 -6.31 13.31
N THR A 409 -17.71 -5.84 14.34
CA THR A 409 -18.03 -6.21 15.73
C THR A 409 -19.33 -5.56 16.19
N LEU A 410 -19.59 -4.30 15.80
CA LEU A 410 -20.85 -3.62 16.08
C LEU A 410 -22.04 -4.27 15.37
N TYR A 411 -21.87 -4.60 14.08
CA TYR A 411 -22.92 -5.26 13.31
C TYR A 411 -23.26 -6.63 13.86
N SER A 412 -22.26 -7.36 14.38
CA SER A 412 -22.50 -8.66 14.99
C SER A 412 -23.28 -8.64 16.31
N LEU A 413 -23.42 -7.47 16.95
CA LEU A 413 -24.29 -7.30 18.12
C LEU A 413 -25.77 -7.13 17.75
N ALA A 414 -26.05 -6.69 16.51
CA ALA A 414 -27.36 -6.28 16.07
C ALA A 414 -28.38 -7.43 16.08
N ALA A 415 -29.65 -7.07 15.91
CA ALA A 415 -30.77 -8.01 15.84
C ALA A 415 -30.89 -8.96 17.05
N GLY A 416 -30.41 -8.53 18.22
CA GLY A 416 -30.50 -9.34 19.46
C GLY A 416 -29.49 -10.48 19.56
N TYR A 417 -28.50 -10.58 18.66
CA TYR A 417 -27.48 -11.62 18.77
C TYR A 417 -26.51 -11.41 19.93
N GLY A 418 -26.23 -10.15 20.30
CA GLY A 418 -25.36 -9.79 21.41
C GLY A 418 -24.01 -10.50 21.35
N GLU A 419 -23.56 -11.05 22.48
CA GLU A 419 -22.28 -11.76 22.61
C GLU A 419 -22.14 -12.91 21.59
N GLN A 420 -23.21 -13.69 21.35
CA GLN A 420 -23.13 -14.87 20.48
C GLN A 420 -22.87 -14.49 19.01
N GLY A 421 -23.41 -13.35 18.56
CA GLY A 421 -23.12 -12.87 17.20
C GLY A 421 -21.66 -12.46 17.04
N VAL A 422 -21.08 -11.81 18.04
CA VAL A 422 -19.66 -11.43 18.05
C VAL A 422 -18.76 -12.67 18.03
N ARG A 423 -19.10 -13.68 18.83
CA ARG A 423 -18.38 -14.97 18.83
C ARG A 423 -18.46 -15.65 17.47
N ARG A 424 -19.64 -15.66 16.85
CA ARG A 424 -19.81 -16.21 15.50
C ARG A 424 -18.97 -15.46 14.46
N ALA A 425 -18.89 -14.13 14.54
CA ALA A 425 -18.04 -13.33 13.67
C ALA A 425 -16.55 -13.67 13.83
N VAL A 426 -16.08 -13.89 15.06
CA VAL A 426 -14.70 -14.31 15.36
C VAL A 426 -14.44 -15.74 14.88
N GLU A 427 -15.38 -16.66 15.07
CA GLU A 427 -15.29 -18.05 14.60
C GLU A 427 -15.14 -18.11 13.07
N ILE A 428 -15.96 -17.36 12.33
CA ILE A 428 -15.86 -17.23 10.87
C ILE A 428 -14.46 -16.75 10.47
N LEU A 429 -13.96 -15.69 11.12
CA LEU A 429 -12.61 -15.18 10.82
C LEU A 429 -11.52 -16.19 11.16
N ARG A 430 -11.65 -16.92 12.27
CA ARG A 430 -10.72 -17.99 12.67
C ARG A 430 -10.63 -19.04 11.57
N GLN A 431 -11.78 -19.56 11.14
CA GLN A 431 -11.86 -20.56 10.07
C GLN A 431 -11.26 -20.04 8.76
N GLU A 432 -11.54 -18.78 8.39
CA GLU A 432 -10.97 -18.16 7.20
C GLU A 432 -9.43 -18.00 7.32
N ILE A 433 -8.90 -17.57 8.47
CA ILE A 433 -7.45 -17.42 8.71
C ILE A 433 -6.76 -18.78 8.65
N GLU A 434 -7.24 -19.76 9.41
CA GLU A 434 -6.64 -21.09 9.52
C GLU A 434 -6.63 -21.80 8.16
N SER A 435 -7.76 -21.82 7.45
CA SER A 435 -7.85 -22.44 6.13
C SER A 435 -6.93 -21.78 5.11
N ASN A 436 -6.84 -20.44 5.12
CA ASN A 436 -5.97 -19.73 4.19
C ASN A 436 -4.48 -19.84 4.54
N MET A 437 -4.12 -20.07 5.81
CA MET A 437 -2.75 -20.44 6.19
C MET A 437 -2.35 -21.78 5.61
N VAL A 438 -3.25 -22.77 5.63
CA VAL A 438 -3.04 -24.07 4.98
C VAL A 438 -2.84 -23.88 3.46
N PHE A 439 -3.70 -23.10 2.79
CA PHE A 439 -3.55 -22.81 1.36
C PHE A 439 -2.25 -22.06 1.02
N LEU A 440 -1.80 -21.16 1.91
CA LEU A 440 -0.52 -20.47 1.78
C LEU A 440 0.68 -21.39 2.03
N GLY A 441 0.44 -22.55 2.64
CA GLY A 441 1.47 -23.52 3.00
C GLY A 441 2.32 -23.04 4.17
N VAL A 442 1.70 -22.43 5.18
CA VAL A 442 2.36 -21.97 6.41
C VAL A 442 1.74 -22.58 7.65
N THR A 443 2.56 -22.88 8.66
CA THR A 443 2.10 -23.50 9.91
C THR A 443 1.87 -22.49 11.03
N ASN A 444 2.51 -21.33 10.98
CA ASN A 444 2.37 -20.29 12.00
C ASN A 444 2.53 -18.88 11.41
N LEU A 445 2.11 -17.87 12.16
CA LEU A 445 2.11 -16.48 11.69
C LEU A 445 3.50 -15.91 11.35
N LYS A 446 4.59 -16.44 11.93
CA LYS A 446 5.96 -15.93 11.68
C LYS A 446 6.48 -16.30 10.30
N GLU A 447 5.88 -17.32 9.66
CA GLU A 447 6.20 -17.69 8.28
C GLU A 447 5.56 -16.76 7.24
N LEU A 448 4.56 -15.96 7.65
CA LEU A 448 3.94 -14.98 6.78
C LEU A 448 4.95 -13.87 6.44
N GLY A 449 5.09 -13.59 5.15
CA GLY A 449 5.97 -12.53 4.67
C GLY A 449 5.62 -12.08 3.25
N PRO A 450 6.27 -11.01 2.75
CA PRO A 450 5.96 -10.41 1.45
C PRO A 450 6.17 -11.39 0.28
N HIS A 451 7.02 -12.41 0.46
CA HIS A 451 7.25 -13.46 -0.53
C HIS A 451 5.98 -14.30 -0.84
N LEU A 452 4.99 -14.31 0.07
CA LEU A 452 3.68 -14.95 -0.10
C LEU A 452 2.64 -13.99 -0.68
N LEU A 453 3.03 -12.79 -1.10
CA LEU A 453 2.14 -11.77 -1.64
C LEU A 453 2.59 -11.31 -3.03
N ASN A 454 1.63 -10.87 -3.84
CA ASN A 454 1.87 -10.00 -4.98
C ASN A 454 1.24 -8.63 -4.68
N THR A 455 2.09 -7.65 -4.39
CA THR A 455 1.74 -6.27 -4.06
C THR A 455 1.82 -5.31 -5.26
N ALA A 456 2.22 -5.79 -6.44
CA ALA A 456 2.60 -4.93 -7.56
C ALA A 456 1.49 -3.96 -8.02
N ARG A 457 0.21 -4.31 -7.85
CA ARG A 457 -0.91 -3.40 -8.16
C ARG A 457 -1.06 -2.29 -7.13
N LEU A 458 -0.91 -2.61 -5.84
CA LEU A 458 -1.02 -1.64 -4.74
C LEU A 458 0.20 -0.73 -4.66
N GLU A 459 1.40 -1.26 -4.97
CA GLU A 459 2.65 -0.48 -4.99
C GLU A 459 2.66 0.69 -5.98
N ARG A 460 1.77 0.68 -6.98
CA ARG A 460 1.58 1.81 -7.92
C ARG A 460 0.95 3.02 -7.26
N ASP A 461 0.22 2.82 -6.16
CA ASP A 461 -0.42 3.91 -5.43
C ASP A 461 0.45 4.44 -4.28
N VAL A 462 1.60 3.79 -4.00
CA VAL A 462 2.55 4.26 -2.98
C VAL A 462 3.21 5.54 -3.49
N VAL A 463 3.13 6.63 -2.71
CA VAL A 463 3.74 7.92 -3.05
C VAL A 463 5.21 7.71 -3.41
N GLY A 464 5.60 8.05 -4.64
CA GLY A 464 6.94 7.83 -5.15
C GLY A 464 7.91 8.92 -4.69
N SER A 465 8.81 8.63 -3.76
CA SER A 465 9.87 9.55 -3.35
C SER A 465 11.26 8.95 -3.56
N VAL A 466 11.65 8.78 -4.82
CA VAL A 466 13.07 8.68 -5.18
C VAL A 466 13.37 9.77 -6.19
N LYS A 467 13.58 11.02 -5.78
CA LYS A 467 14.19 12.00 -6.71
C LYS A 467 15.68 11.68 -6.78
N LEU A 468 16.27 11.82 -7.98
CA LEU A 468 17.71 11.68 -8.19
C LEU A 468 18.38 13.00 -7.76
N TYR A 469 19.40 12.93 -6.89
CA TYR A 469 20.02 14.11 -6.26
C TYR A 469 21.48 14.29 -6.62
N ILE A 470 21.76 14.24 -7.93
CA ILE A 470 23.07 14.62 -8.47
C ILE A 470 23.45 16.03 -8.01
N GLY A 471 22.49 16.96 -8.01
CA GLY A 471 22.71 18.34 -7.53
C GLY A 471 23.11 18.43 -6.06
N SER A 472 22.51 17.64 -5.16
CA SER A 472 22.91 17.65 -3.74
C SER A 472 24.28 17.02 -3.52
N PHE A 473 24.63 15.99 -4.29
CA PHE A 473 25.96 15.40 -4.23
C PHE A 473 27.04 16.40 -4.66
N TYR A 474 26.87 17.07 -5.80
CA TYR A 474 27.84 18.09 -6.22
C TYR A 474 27.79 19.36 -5.38
N ALA A 475 26.65 19.70 -4.77
CA ALA A 475 26.60 20.72 -3.73
C ALA A 475 27.54 20.34 -2.58
N PHE A 476 27.43 19.13 -2.04
CA PHE A 476 28.34 18.62 -1.00
C PHE A 476 29.81 18.74 -1.41
N ILE A 477 30.17 18.23 -2.60
CA ILE A 477 31.55 18.30 -3.11
C ILE A 477 32.06 19.74 -3.13
N LEU A 478 31.25 20.67 -3.65
CA LEU A 478 31.64 22.08 -3.76
C LEU A 478 31.68 22.80 -2.40
N THR A 479 30.86 22.43 -1.40
CA THR A 479 30.89 23.09 -0.08
C THR A 479 32.12 22.71 0.74
N ARG A 480 32.88 21.69 0.34
CA ARG A 480 34.10 21.29 1.05
C ARG A 480 35.26 22.25 0.81
N ASN A 481 35.06 23.25 -0.04
CA ASN A 481 36.04 24.25 -0.39
C ASN A 481 35.70 25.59 0.26
N ASP A 482 36.61 26.12 1.08
CA ASP A 482 36.41 27.40 1.76
C ASP A 482 36.33 28.60 0.80
N ARG A 483 36.75 28.43 -0.46
CA ARG A 483 36.65 29.43 -1.52
C ARG A 483 35.26 29.48 -2.17
N VAL A 484 34.36 28.55 -1.83
CA VAL A 484 33.04 28.44 -2.44
C VAL A 484 31.96 29.05 -1.56
N ARG A 485 31.31 30.11 -2.07
CA ARG A 485 30.06 30.63 -1.52
C ARG A 485 28.87 30.06 -2.30
N LEU A 486 28.31 28.95 -1.80
CA LEU A 486 27.27 28.20 -2.51
C LEU A 486 25.85 28.71 -2.20
N THR A 487 25.08 28.99 -3.26
CA THR A 487 23.61 29.14 -3.23
C THR A 487 22.96 27.90 -3.84
N VAL A 488 21.96 27.33 -3.18
CA VAL A 488 21.23 26.13 -3.66
C VAL A 488 19.76 26.45 -3.96
N VAL A 489 19.29 26.01 -5.13
CA VAL A 489 17.88 26.11 -5.51
C VAL A 489 17.15 24.81 -5.10
N ALA A 490 16.34 24.87 -4.05
CA ALA A 490 15.66 23.71 -3.48
C ALA A 490 14.14 23.76 -3.73
N ARG A 491 13.67 23.46 -4.96
CA ARG A 491 12.24 23.58 -5.32
C ARG A 491 11.28 22.79 -4.43
N SER A 492 11.59 21.51 -4.21
CA SER A 492 10.64 20.53 -3.62
C SER A 492 11.10 19.97 -2.27
N ASN A 493 12.14 20.57 -1.67
CA ASN A 493 12.61 20.27 -0.31
C ASN A 493 13.08 21.55 0.38
N TYR A 494 12.56 22.71 -0.04
CA TYR A 494 13.00 24.01 0.44
C TYR A 494 13.03 24.04 1.97
N ASP A 495 11.90 23.74 2.61
CA ASP A 495 11.76 23.81 4.07
C ASP A 495 12.73 22.85 4.77
N ALA A 496 12.77 21.58 4.35
CA ALA A 496 13.67 20.58 4.92
C ALA A 496 15.16 20.96 4.79
N VAL A 497 15.58 21.45 3.62
CA VAL A 497 16.97 21.85 3.36
C VAL A 497 17.32 23.15 4.08
N LYS A 498 16.38 24.11 4.13
CA LYS A 498 16.55 25.39 4.81
C LYS A 498 16.69 25.18 6.32
N GLU A 499 15.83 24.36 6.91
CA GLU A 499 15.81 24.11 8.35
C GLU A 499 16.96 23.20 8.79
N ASN A 500 17.16 22.07 8.09
CA ASN A 500 18.00 20.98 8.58
C ASN A 500 19.29 20.76 7.78
N GLY A 501 19.52 21.54 6.72
CA GLY A 501 20.58 21.29 5.75
C GLY A 501 20.32 20.03 4.92
N ILE A 502 21.36 19.60 4.21
CA ILE A 502 21.35 18.36 3.41
C ILE A 502 22.14 17.31 4.19
N PHE A 503 21.53 16.15 4.42
CA PHE A 503 22.22 14.96 4.90
C PHE A 503 22.61 14.07 3.72
N LEU A 504 23.88 13.71 3.63
CA LEU A 504 24.45 12.83 2.62
C LEU A 504 25.01 11.58 3.29
N ASP A 505 24.48 10.41 2.94
CA ASP A 505 25.02 9.10 3.27
C ASP A 505 25.73 8.53 2.02
N SER A 506 27.06 8.63 1.98
CA SER A 506 27.86 8.31 0.80
C SER A 506 28.72 7.07 0.99
N GLY A 507 28.63 6.13 0.04
CA GLY A 507 29.46 4.92 0.02
C GLY A 507 30.97 5.18 -0.17
N ASN A 508 31.35 6.36 -0.69
CA ASN A 508 32.74 6.77 -0.91
C ASN A 508 33.21 7.85 0.08
N HIS A 509 32.29 8.67 0.59
CA HIS A 509 32.63 9.86 1.40
C HIS A 509 32.23 9.73 2.87
N GLY A 510 31.43 8.73 3.25
CA GLY A 510 30.86 8.62 4.59
C GLY A 510 29.60 9.46 4.78
N GLN A 511 29.21 9.67 6.04
CA GLN A 511 27.99 10.40 6.40
C GLN A 511 28.29 11.85 6.76
N HIS A 512 27.57 12.77 6.12
CA HIS A 512 27.79 14.22 6.26
C HIS A 512 26.47 14.96 6.35
N ARG A 513 26.39 15.96 7.23
CA ARG A 513 25.33 16.96 7.19
C ARG A 513 25.97 18.31 6.89
N PHE A 514 25.50 18.98 5.85
CA PHE A 514 26.06 20.26 5.43
C PHE A 514 24.94 21.25 5.10
N ARG A 515 25.25 22.55 5.23
CA ARG A 515 24.38 23.64 4.81
C ARG A 515 25.08 24.47 3.74
N PRO A 516 24.37 24.94 2.70
CA PRO A 516 24.88 25.98 1.82
C PRO A 516 25.24 27.24 2.65
N HIS A 517 26.27 27.96 2.23
CA HIS A 517 26.86 29.06 3.00
C HIS A 517 25.81 30.11 3.42
N ASN A 518 25.80 30.55 4.69
CA ASN A 518 24.84 31.52 5.27
C ASN A 518 23.35 31.22 4.99
N ASP A 519 22.95 29.94 4.94
CA ASP A 519 21.59 29.51 4.63
C ASP A 519 21.05 30.04 3.29
N LEU A 520 21.92 30.24 2.29
CA LEU A 520 21.55 30.67 0.94
C LEU A 520 20.88 29.52 0.16
N VAL A 521 19.72 29.11 0.65
CA VAL A 521 18.79 28.19 0.01
C VAL A 521 17.63 29.03 -0.48
N ILE A 522 17.32 28.94 -1.78
CA ILE A 522 16.20 29.64 -2.41
C ILE A 522 15.19 28.64 -2.98
N LYS A 523 13.91 29.01 -3.01
CA LYS A 523 12.84 28.11 -3.44
C LYS A 523 12.66 28.14 -4.96
N SER A 524 12.83 29.31 -5.56
CA SER A 524 12.68 29.54 -6.99
C SER A 524 13.88 30.28 -7.59
N LEU A 525 14.04 30.18 -8.92
CA LEU A 525 15.02 30.98 -9.67
C LEU A 525 14.68 32.48 -9.65
N ASP A 526 13.43 32.83 -9.35
CA ASP A 526 12.96 34.22 -9.31
C ASP A 526 13.52 34.99 -8.09
N GLU A 527 14.07 34.27 -7.11
CA GLU A 527 14.74 34.84 -5.93
C GLU A 527 16.24 35.08 -6.15
N VAL A 528 16.77 34.73 -7.32
CA VAL A 528 18.19 34.88 -7.63
C VAL A 528 18.54 36.36 -7.77
N SER A 529 19.53 36.82 -6.98
CA SER A 529 20.05 38.19 -7.04
C SER A 529 21.52 38.22 -7.46
N GLY A 530 21.76 38.63 -8.70
CA GLY A 530 23.07 38.94 -9.23
C GLY A 530 23.78 37.79 -9.96
N PRO A 531 24.81 38.13 -10.76
CA PRO A 531 25.55 37.14 -11.52
C PRO A 531 26.48 36.31 -10.63
N PHE A 532 26.64 35.03 -10.98
CA PHE A 532 27.55 34.10 -10.30
C PHE A 532 28.80 33.85 -11.12
N ASP A 533 29.91 33.49 -10.48
CA ASP A 533 31.11 33.01 -11.20
C ASP A 533 30.86 31.68 -11.90
N TYR A 534 30.12 30.78 -11.24
CA TYR A 534 29.68 29.49 -11.78
C TYR A 534 28.19 29.27 -11.54
N VAL A 535 27.47 28.83 -12.58
CA VAL A 535 26.09 28.33 -12.48
C VAL A 535 26.08 26.85 -12.84
N VAL A 536 25.84 25.99 -11.84
CA VAL A 536 25.88 24.53 -12.00
C VAL A 536 24.46 23.98 -12.25
N CYS A 537 24.22 23.52 -13.47
CA CYS A 537 22.96 22.93 -13.90
C CYS A 537 23.00 21.40 -13.73
N ALA A 538 22.47 20.91 -12.60
CA ALA A 538 22.35 19.47 -12.29
C ALA A 538 20.89 18.97 -12.22
N HIS A 539 19.94 19.80 -12.67
CA HIS A 539 18.52 19.43 -12.75
C HIS A 539 18.23 18.65 -14.05
N LYS A 540 17.13 17.90 -14.07
CA LYS A 540 16.68 17.16 -15.25
C LYS A 540 16.37 18.10 -16.43
N ALA A 541 16.96 17.85 -17.59
CA ALA A 541 16.77 18.67 -18.79
C ALA A 541 15.46 18.29 -19.52
N ILE A 542 14.32 18.64 -18.91
CA ILE A 542 12.96 18.33 -19.41
C ILE A 542 12.27 19.51 -20.10
N ASP A 543 12.82 20.72 -19.94
CA ASP A 543 12.36 21.98 -20.53
C ASP A 543 13.52 22.98 -20.46
N GLN A 544 14.51 22.75 -21.32
CA GLN A 544 15.79 23.46 -21.25
C GLN A 544 15.64 24.96 -21.54
N GLU A 545 14.85 25.33 -22.55
CA GLU A 545 14.65 26.72 -22.97
C GLU A 545 14.01 27.57 -21.88
N ALA A 546 12.97 27.05 -21.20
CA ALA A 546 12.34 27.77 -20.10
C ALA A 546 13.32 27.99 -18.94
N VAL A 547 14.17 27.01 -18.63
CA VAL A 547 15.16 27.14 -17.55
C VAL A 547 16.24 28.15 -17.91
N VAL A 548 16.79 28.10 -19.13
CA VAL A 548 17.81 29.06 -19.60
C VAL A 548 17.29 30.49 -19.48
N THR A 549 16.04 30.72 -19.90
CA THR A 549 15.39 32.05 -19.81
C THR A 549 15.32 32.54 -18.36
N ARG A 550 14.94 31.66 -17.42
CA ARG A 550 14.84 32.01 -16.00
C ARG A 550 16.17 32.19 -15.28
N LEU A 551 17.26 31.64 -15.83
CA LEU A 551 18.61 31.81 -15.30
C LEU A 551 19.27 33.12 -15.72
N GLN A 552 18.64 33.91 -16.61
CA GLN A 552 19.20 35.17 -17.10
C GLN A 552 19.66 36.15 -15.99
N PRO A 553 18.95 36.33 -14.85
CA PRO A 553 19.43 37.20 -13.77
C PRO A 553 20.73 36.70 -13.09
N ALA A 554 21.06 35.42 -13.23
CA ALA A 554 22.19 34.74 -12.60
C ALA A 554 23.45 34.70 -13.47
N ILE A 555 23.34 35.06 -14.76
CA ILE A 555 24.37 34.81 -15.78
C ILE A 555 24.75 36.10 -16.48
N ASN A 556 26.04 36.37 -16.57
CA ASN A 556 26.62 37.38 -17.46
C ASN A 556 27.86 36.82 -18.20
N GLU A 557 28.57 37.68 -18.94
CA GLU A 557 29.80 37.33 -19.67
C GLU A 557 30.95 36.82 -18.77
N LYS A 558 30.91 37.11 -17.46
CA LYS A 558 31.88 36.63 -16.49
C LYS A 558 31.52 35.25 -15.93
N THR A 559 30.25 34.87 -16.01
CA THR A 559 29.73 33.59 -15.54
C THR A 559 30.16 32.42 -16.43
N THR A 560 30.57 31.34 -15.78
CA THR A 560 30.78 30.02 -16.41
C THR A 560 29.59 29.12 -16.11
N ILE A 561 28.99 28.54 -17.15
CA ILE A 561 27.84 27.64 -17.04
C ILE A 561 28.37 26.21 -17.00
N VAL A 562 27.97 25.41 -16.02
CA VAL A 562 28.41 24.01 -15.87
C VAL A 562 27.22 23.08 -16.05
N ILE A 563 27.24 22.23 -17.08
CA ILE A 563 26.10 21.39 -17.45
C ILE A 563 26.35 19.94 -17.04
N ILE A 564 25.74 19.53 -15.92
CA ILE A 564 25.76 18.16 -15.38
C ILE A 564 24.42 17.46 -15.67
N GLN A 565 23.98 17.54 -16.92
CA GLN A 565 22.69 17.02 -17.37
C GLN A 565 22.89 15.88 -18.38
N ASN A 566 22.01 14.88 -18.35
CA ASN A 566 22.01 13.78 -19.32
C ASN A 566 21.56 14.26 -20.70
N GLY A 567 21.91 13.51 -21.74
CA GLY A 567 21.51 13.80 -23.12
C GLY A 567 22.59 14.57 -23.90
N VAL A 568 22.26 14.95 -25.13
CA VAL A 568 23.09 15.76 -26.03
C VAL A 568 22.27 16.97 -26.53
N GLY A 569 22.94 18.05 -26.88
CA GLY A 569 22.30 19.29 -27.34
C GLY A 569 21.85 20.24 -26.23
N ASN A 570 22.11 19.90 -24.96
CA ASN A 570 21.76 20.73 -23.80
C ASN A 570 22.49 22.07 -23.78
N GLU A 571 23.64 22.13 -24.44
CA GLU A 571 24.51 23.31 -24.54
C GLU A 571 23.96 24.36 -25.50
N GLU A 572 23.22 23.96 -26.55
CA GLU A 572 22.77 24.87 -27.61
C GLU A 572 21.86 26.00 -27.07
N PRO A 573 20.84 25.74 -26.23
CA PRO A 573 20.02 26.81 -25.68
C PRO A 573 20.83 27.82 -24.84
N PHE A 574 21.78 27.33 -24.03
CA PHE A 574 22.66 28.21 -23.25
C PHE A 574 23.56 29.06 -24.15
N ARG A 575 24.16 28.46 -25.18
CA ARG A 575 25.03 29.18 -26.13
C ARG A 575 24.24 30.24 -26.91
N ASN A 576 23.01 29.94 -27.32
CA ASN A 576 22.16 30.86 -28.05
C ASN A 576 21.76 32.08 -27.20
N THR A 577 21.47 31.88 -25.91
CA THR A 577 21.08 32.96 -24.99
C THR A 577 22.29 33.72 -24.42
N PHE A 578 23.40 33.03 -24.16
CA PHE A 578 24.61 33.58 -23.53
C PHE A 578 25.85 33.34 -24.40
N PRO A 579 25.98 34.05 -25.54
CA PRO A 579 27.04 33.79 -26.53
C PRO A 579 28.45 34.02 -25.97
N MET A 580 28.61 34.92 -24.99
CA MET A 580 29.89 35.30 -24.39
C MET A 580 30.26 34.52 -23.12
N SER A 581 29.37 33.66 -22.60
CA SER A 581 29.66 32.86 -21.40
C SER A 581 30.44 31.59 -21.76
N SER A 582 31.36 31.17 -20.89
CA SER A 582 32.01 29.87 -21.00
C SER A 582 31.06 28.77 -20.59
N ILE A 583 31.12 27.62 -21.28
CA ILE A 583 30.30 26.45 -20.97
C ILE A 583 31.23 25.26 -20.69
N ILE A 584 31.19 24.77 -19.45
CA ILE A 584 31.78 23.48 -19.08
C ILE A 584 30.69 22.44 -19.22
N THR A 585 30.91 21.48 -20.09
CA THR A 585 30.00 20.37 -20.30
C THR A 585 30.50 19.13 -19.56
N CYS A 586 29.58 18.34 -19.01
CA CYS A 586 29.92 17.23 -18.14
C CYS A 586 29.20 15.93 -18.51
N VAL A 587 29.87 14.82 -18.28
CA VAL A 587 29.31 13.46 -18.27
C VAL A 587 29.53 12.89 -16.87
N THR A 588 28.48 12.37 -16.23
CA THR A 588 28.54 11.85 -14.85
C THR A 588 27.98 10.44 -14.74
N TRP A 589 28.63 9.57 -13.98
CA TRP A 589 28.19 8.22 -13.63
C TRP A 589 27.96 8.09 -12.12
N VAL A 590 27.29 9.09 -11.55
CA VAL A 590 26.98 9.17 -10.12
C VAL A 590 25.65 8.48 -9.79
N GLY A 591 25.67 7.53 -8.86
CA GLY A 591 24.47 6.89 -8.32
C GLY A 591 24.02 7.55 -7.02
N ALA A 592 23.02 8.45 -7.08
CA ALA A 592 22.49 9.13 -5.90
C ALA A 592 20.95 9.18 -5.88
N THR A 593 20.35 8.82 -4.75
CA THR A 593 18.92 8.73 -4.52
C THR A 593 18.53 9.42 -3.22
N GLN A 594 17.44 10.16 -3.19
CA GLN A 594 16.87 10.59 -1.90
C GLN A 594 16.04 9.49 -1.26
N THR A 595 16.15 9.41 0.06
CA THR A 595 15.36 8.52 0.89
C THR A 595 14.30 9.26 1.71
N SER A 596 14.49 10.56 2.00
CA SER A 596 13.51 11.44 2.68
C SER A 596 13.84 12.92 2.40
N PRO A 597 12.91 13.88 2.63
CA PRO A 597 13.20 15.30 2.45
C PRO A 597 14.52 15.74 3.10
N GLY A 598 15.42 16.35 2.32
CA GLY A 598 16.76 16.76 2.78
C GLY A 598 17.80 15.64 2.93
N THR A 599 17.45 14.36 2.75
CA THR A 599 18.39 13.22 2.86
C THR A 599 18.69 12.57 1.53
N VAL A 600 19.98 12.38 1.23
CA VAL A 600 20.50 11.77 0.00
C VAL A 600 21.40 10.59 0.33
N LYS A 601 21.15 9.45 -0.31
CA LYS A 601 22.02 8.29 -0.31
C LYS A 601 22.80 8.23 -1.62
N HIS A 602 24.11 8.19 -1.53
CA HIS A 602 25.03 8.07 -2.65
C HIS A 602 25.73 6.70 -2.60
N THR A 603 25.75 6.00 -3.74
CA THR A 603 26.39 4.68 -3.89
C THR A 603 27.91 4.79 -4.02
N LYS A 604 28.60 3.71 -4.36
CA LYS A 604 30.03 3.77 -4.72
C LYS A 604 30.28 4.22 -6.17
N SER A 605 29.23 4.27 -7.01
CA SER A 605 29.34 4.70 -8.40
C SER A 605 29.53 6.21 -8.44
N GLU A 606 30.76 6.62 -8.73
CA GLU A 606 31.21 8.01 -8.74
C GLU A 606 32.32 8.15 -9.77
N ASP A 607 32.01 8.82 -10.88
CA ASP A 607 32.94 9.16 -11.93
C ASP A 607 32.35 10.32 -12.75
N MET A 608 33.21 11.21 -13.24
CA MET A 608 32.82 12.42 -13.96
C MET A 608 33.85 12.80 -15.02
N GLN A 609 33.41 13.15 -16.21
CA GLN A 609 34.23 13.77 -17.24
C GLN A 609 33.77 15.22 -17.43
N ILE A 610 34.71 16.16 -17.50
CA ILE A 610 34.45 17.57 -17.74
C ILE A 610 35.33 18.12 -18.85
N GLY A 611 34.84 19.13 -19.55
CA GLY A 611 35.62 19.86 -20.55
C GLY A 611 34.83 21.02 -21.13
N LEU A 612 35.46 21.78 -22.02
CA LEU A 612 34.85 22.95 -22.62
C LEU A 612 33.89 22.56 -23.75
N PHE A 613 32.76 23.25 -23.81
CA PHE A 613 31.95 23.31 -25.02
C PHE A 613 32.46 24.50 -25.86
N PRO A 614 33.07 24.26 -27.03
CA PRO A 614 33.84 25.28 -27.74
C PRO A 614 33.11 26.60 -27.96
N ASN A 615 33.85 27.71 -27.81
CA ASN A 615 33.36 29.05 -28.10
C ASN A 615 34.38 29.87 -28.89
N ALA A 616 34.15 30.08 -30.18
CA ALA A 616 35.01 30.94 -30.99
C ALA A 616 34.99 32.43 -30.56
N SER A 617 33.97 32.83 -29.78
CA SER A 617 33.77 34.23 -29.36
C SER A 617 34.45 34.57 -28.04
N VAL A 618 35.07 33.62 -27.35
CA VAL A 618 35.74 33.82 -26.06
C VAL A 618 37.19 33.37 -26.18
N ASP A 619 38.09 34.09 -25.52
CA ASP A 619 39.50 33.74 -25.47
C ASP A 619 39.70 32.34 -24.87
N GLU A 620 40.39 31.46 -25.61
CA GLU A 620 40.61 30.07 -25.21
C GLU A 620 41.39 29.98 -23.89
N THR A 621 42.34 30.90 -23.66
CA THR A 621 43.14 30.93 -22.42
C THR A 621 42.25 31.22 -21.20
N LEU A 622 41.30 32.15 -21.35
CA LEU A 622 40.29 32.44 -20.32
C LEU A 622 39.39 31.25 -20.05
N GLU A 623 38.87 30.58 -21.08
CA GLU A 623 38.01 29.40 -20.91
C GLU A 623 38.74 28.26 -20.19
N ARG A 624 39.99 28.00 -20.59
CA ARG A 624 40.84 26.98 -19.98
C ARG A 624 41.15 27.32 -18.52
N THR A 625 41.34 28.60 -18.19
CA THR A 625 41.52 29.06 -16.80
C THR A 625 40.26 28.81 -15.96
N ARG A 626 39.07 29.07 -16.51
CA ARG A 626 37.78 28.80 -15.84
C ARG A 626 37.57 27.30 -15.64
N LEU A 627 37.83 26.48 -16.65
CA LEU A 627 37.78 25.02 -16.53
C LEU A 627 38.74 24.49 -15.44
N ASN A 628 40.00 24.94 -15.45
CA ASN A 628 41.00 24.53 -14.46
C ASN A 628 40.60 24.98 -13.04
N THR A 629 40.00 26.16 -12.91
CA THR A 629 39.48 26.62 -11.63
C THR A 629 38.38 25.69 -11.13
N PHE A 630 37.38 25.38 -11.96
CA PHE A 630 36.31 24.45 -11.58
C PHE A 630 36.84 23.04 -11.26
N ALA A 631 37.80 22.55 -12.06
CA ALA A 631 38.49 21.28 -11.81
C ALA A 631 39.16 21.26 -10.43
N SER A 632 39.84 22.34 -10.03
CA SER A 632 40.46 22.44 -8.69
C SER A 632 39.42 22.37 -7.56
N LEU A 633 38.21 22.92 -7.77
CA LEU A 633 37.13 22.83 -6.79
C LEU A 633 36.64 21.38 -6.62
N LEU A 634 36.55 20.62 -7.72
CA LEU A 634 36.18 19.20 -7.68
C LEU A 634 37.27 18.34 -7.02
N GLU A 635 38.54 18.61 -7.33
CA GLU A 635 39.71 17.92 -6.77
C GLU A 635 39.77 18.09 -5.25
N GLU A 636 39.65 19.33 -4.76
CA GLU A 636 39.62 19.63 -3.32
C GLU A 636 38.36 19.08 -2.64
N GLY A 637 37.23 19.00 -3.36
CA GLY A 637 36.02 18.34 -2.89
C GLY A 637 36.12 16.81 -2.81
N GLY A 638 37.17 16.23 -3.40
CA GLY A 638 37.50 14.80 -3.34
C GLY A 638 36.68 13.92 -4.28
N THR A 639 35.98 14.49 -5.26
CA THR A 639 35.24 13.67 -6.24
C THR A 639 36.19 13.09 -7.29
N LYS A 640 35.89 11.89 -7.78
CA LYS A 640 36.60 11.35 -8.95
C LYS A 640 36.13 12.06 -10.22
N PHE A 641 37.08 12.63 -10.98
CA PHE A 641 36.78 13.23 -12.28
C PHE A 641 38.01 13.22 -13.22
N GLN A 642 37.76 13.50 -14.50
CA GLN A 642 38.76 13.66 -15.55
C GLN A 642 38.45 14.91 -16.37
N VAL A 643 39.50 15.63 -16.78
CA VAL A 643 39.38 16.73 -17.75
C VAL A 643 39.72 16.20 -19.13
N LEU A 644 38.81 16.38 -20.10
CA LEU A 644 38.94 15.87 -21.46
C LEU A 644 38.73 17.00 -22.48
N GLU A 645 39.47 16.95 -23.59
CA GLU A 645 39.33 17.90 -24.70
C GLU A 645 38.10 17.57 -25.57
N ASP A 646 37.91 16.29 -25.92
CA ASP A 646 36.76 15.85 -26.73
C ASP A 646 35.58 15.40 -25.86
N MET A 647 34.90 16.38 -25.27
CA MET A 647 33.70 16.11 -24.49
C MET A 647 32.50 15.68 -25.33
N GLN A 648 32.43 16.07 -26.61
CA GLN A 648 31.28 15.70 -27.45
C GLN A 648 31.26 14.19 -27.68
N ARG A 649 32.42 13.56 -27.92
CA ARG A 649 32.53 12.10 -27.97
C ARG A 649 31.97 11.44 -26.71
N GLN A 650 32.41 11.88 -25.52
CA GLN A 650 31.95 11.30 -24.25
C GLN A 650 30.44 11.45 -24.03
N ARG A 651 29.87 12.61 -24.39
CA ARG A 651 28.41 12.83 -24.29
C ARG A 651 27.64 11.89 -25.20
N TRP A 652 28.08 11.77 -26.45
CA TRP A 652 27.42 10.90 -27.42
C TRP A 652 27.57 9.42 -27.07
N GLU A 653 28.74 8.97 -26.61
CA GLU A 653 28.94 7.60 -26.11
C GLU A 653 27.94 7.26 -24.99
N LYS A 654 27.76 8.18 -24.03
CA LYS A 654 26.74 8.00 -22.99
C LYS A 654 25.31 8.07 -23.52
N VAL A 655 25.04 8.88 -24.55
CA VAL A 655 23.71 8.90 -25.17
C VAL A 655 23.40 7.64 -25.93
N VAL A 656 24.38 6.97 -26.55
CA VAL A 656 24.18 5.62 -27.14
C VAL A 656 23.69 4.64 -26.07
N TRP A 657 24.30 4.67 -24.87
CA TRP A 657 23.84 3.89 -23.72
C TRP A 657 22.43 4.29 -23.26
N ASN A 658 22.19 5.58 -23.02
CA ASN A 658 20.92 6.07 -22.50
C ASN A 658 19.77 5.86 -23.49
N ALA A 659 19.97 6.13 -24.78
CA ALA A 659 18.96 5.99 -25.82
C ALA A 659 18.53 4.52 -25.99
N ALA A 660 19.39 3.56 -25.67
CA ALA A 660 19.02 2.16 -25.57
C ALA A 660 18.24 1.87 -24.29
N TRP A 661 18.87 2.03 -23.11
CA TRP A 661 18.32 1.48 -21.88
C TRP A 661 17.18 2.29 -21.28
N ASN A 662 17.23 3.62 -21.40
CA ASN A 662 16.21 4.48 -20.80
C ASN A 662 14.81 4.21 -21.35
N PRO A 663 14.57 4.29 -22.67
CA PRO A 663 13.24 4.06 -23.21
C PRO A 663 12.85 2.58 -23.17
N LEU A 664 13.76 1.63 -23.44
CA LEU A 664 13.41 0.20 -23.48
C LEU A 664 12.95 -0.30 -22.10
N THR A 665 13.68 0.01 -21.04
CA THR A 665 13.28 -0.36 -19.67
C THR A 665 12.00 0.38 -19.23
N THR A 666 11.77 1.61 -19.72
CA THR A 666 10.58 2.39 -19.38
C THR A 666 9.33 1.87 -20.08
N LEU A 667 9.40 1.60 -21.38
CA LEU A 667 8.29 1.12 -22.20
C LEU A 667 7.84 -0.28 -21.76
N THR A 668 8.79 -1.14 -21.40
CA THR A 668 8.54 -2.55 -21.08
C THR A 668 8.31 -2.79 -19.59
N LEU A 669 8.74 -1.86 -18.73
CA LEU A 669 8.82 -2.02 -17.27
C LEU A 669 9.71 -3.18 -16.82
N LEU A 670 10.55 -3.70 -17.70
CA LEU A 670 11.58 -4.69 -17.40
C LEU A 670 12.89 -3.99 -17.01
N ASP A 671 13.73 -4.67 -16.25
CA ASP A 671 15.15 -4.31 -16.14
C ASP A 671 15.92 -4.72 -17.41
N THR A 672 17.17 -4.27 -17.54
CA THR A 672 18.00 -4.52 -18.72
C THR A 672 18.17 -6.01 -19.05
N GLN A 673 18.40 -6.86 -18.05
CA GLN A 673 18.62 -8.30 -18.28
C GLN A 673 17.32 -9.01 -18.62
N SER A 674 16.24 -8.70 -17.91
CA SER A 674 14.90 -9.21 -18.22
C SER A 674 14.45 -8.82 -19.63
N TRP A 675 14.77 -7.60 -20.09
CA TRP A 675 14.52 -7.18 -21.47
C TRP A 675 15.34 -8.02 -22.47
N LEU A 676 16.65 -8.15 -22.28
CA LEU A 676 17.52 -8.86 -23.23
C LEU A 676 17.15 -10.33 -23.40
N HIS A 677 16.60 -10.95 -22.36
CA HIS A 677 16.12 -12.33 -22.37
C HIS A 677 14.62 -12.46 -22.68
N SER A 678 13.91 -11.36 -22.94
CA SER A 678 12.45 -11.40 -23.17
C SER A 678 12.06 -11.99 -24.53
N SER A 679 12.92 -11.87 -25.53
CA SER A 679 12.74 -12.47 -26.86
C SER A 679 14.06 -12.62 -27.61
N THR A 680 14.07 -13.45 -28.66
CA THR A 680 15.22 -13.58 -29.57
C THR A 680 15.57 -12.27 -30.29
N ASP A 681 14.61 -11.34 -30.38
CA ASP A 681 14.76 -10.09 -31.12
C ASP A 681 15.19 -8.91 -30.25
N ALA A 682 15.12 -9.04 -28.92
CA ALA A 682 15.42 -7.95 -27.99
C ALA A 682 16.87 -7.46 -28.12
N THR A 683 17.83 -8.38 -28.18
CA THR A 683 19.26 -8.03 -28.36
C THR A 683 19.54 -7.39 -29.73
N PRO A 684 19.12 -7.99 -30.87
CA PRO A 684 19.25 -7.36 -32.19
C PRO A 684 18.64 -5.96 -32.28
N LEU A 685 17.43 -5.76 -31.74
CA LEU A 685 16.75 -4.46 -31.72
C LEU A 685 17.55 -3.42 -30.93
N THR A 686 18.06 -3.81 -29.75
CA THR A 686 18.86 -2.93 -28.88
C THR A 686 20.15 -2.49 -29.57
N ARG A 687 20.87 -3.44 -30.20
CA ARG A 687 22.09 -3.13 -30.96
C ARG A 687 21.80 -2.21 -32.15
N ARG A 688 20.70 -2.44 -32.87
CA ARG A 688 20.30 -1.60 -34.00
C ARG A 688 19.98 -0.17 -33.56
N LEU A 689 19.26 -0.01 -32.45
CA LEU A 689 18.99 1.32 -31.86
C LEU A 689 20.28 2.04 -31.50
N MET A 690 21.23 1.38 -30.82
CA MET A 690 22.54 1.96 -30.52
C MET A 690 23.28 2.40 -31.78
N ARG A 691 23.26 1.56 -32.82
CA ARG A 691 23.92 1.85 -34.11
C ARG A 691 23.30 3.05 -34.82
N GLU A 692 21.98 3.15 -34.88
CA GLU A 692 21.29 4.32 -35.48
C GLU A 692 21.68 5.62 -34.75
N VAL A 693 21.81 5.59 -33.41
CA VAL A 693 22.29 6.75 -32.64
C VAL A 693 23.76 7.08 -32.92
N ILE A 694 24.62 6.06 -33.09
CA ILE A 694 26.02 6.25 -33.52
C ILE A 694 26.09 6.90 -34.90
N ASP A 695 25.27 6.44 -35.86
CA ASP A 695 25.24 6.98 -37.22
C ASP A 695 24.90 8.48 -37.20
N VAL A 696 23.90 8.88 -36.40
CA VAL A 696 23.55 10.29 -36.21
C VAL A 696 24.71 11.06 -35.58
N GLY A 697 25.33 10.55 -34.52
CA GLY A 697 26.47 11.19 -33.86
C GLY A 697 27.66 11.41 -34.79
N ARG A 698 28.00 10.41 -35.62
CA ARG A 698 29.02 10.53 -36.67
C ARG A 698 28.68 11.62 -37.68
N ARG A 699 27.40 11.74 -38.07
CA ARG A 699 26.96 12.80 -38.98
C ARG A 699 27.01 14.19 -38.36
N CYS A 700 26.85 14.29 -37.04
CA CYS A 700 27.11 15.50 -36.25
C CYS A 700 28.62 15.85 -36.13
N GLY A 701 29.51 15.10 -36.76
CA GLY A 701 30.96 15.34 -36.72
C GLY A 701 31.67 14.75 -35.51
N VAL A 702 31.01 13.87 -34.75
CA VAL A 702 31.60 13.22 -33.56
C VAL A 702 32.21 11.88 -33.97
N PRO A 703 33.50 11.62 -33.69
CA PRO A 703 34.20 10.42 -34.17
C PRO A 703 33.86 9.17 -33.34
N LEU A 704 32.60 8.75 -33.37
CA LEU A 704 32.13 7.53 -32.69
C LEU A 704 32.49 6.28 -33.48
N GLU A 705 32.96 5.24 -32.80
CA GLU A 705 33.29 3.95 -33.40
C GLU A 705 32.12 2.97 -33.31
N TYR A 706 31.94 2.10 -34.31
CA TYR A 706 30.88 1.09 -34.27
C TYR A 706 31.14 -0.01 -33.22
N GLY A 707 32.42 -0.25 -32.89
CA GLY A 707 32.81 -1.19 -31.82
C GLY A 707 32.25 -0.82 -30.45
N LEU A 708 31.88 0.46 -30.25
CA LEU A 708 31.20 0.94 -29.05
C LEU A 708 29.93 0.14 -28.72
N VAL A 709 29.19 -0.34 -29.73
CA VAL A 709 28.00 -1.18 -29.48
C VAL A 709 28.39 -2.44 -28.72
N ASP A 710 29.47 -3.09 -29.10
CA ASP A 710 29.93 -4.32 -28.47
C ASP A 710 30.41 -4.04 -27.04
N GLU A 711 31.19 -2.97 -26.86
CA GLU A 711 31.66 -2.53 -25.53
C GLU A 711 30.52 -2.22 -24.56
N LEU A 712 29.49 -1.48 -25.01
CA LEU A 712 28.33 -1.14 -24.18
C LEU A 712 27.46 -2.37 -23.89
N MET A 713 27.34 -3.29 -24.84
CA MET A 713 26.61 -4.54 -24.64
C MET A 713 27.34 -5.47 -23.66
N ASP A 714 28.65 -5.59 -23.75
CA ASP A 714 29.45 -6.36 -22.80
C ASP A 714 29.38 -5.75 -21.40
N ARG A 715 29.44 -4.41 -21.31
CA ARG A 715 29.25 -3.68 -20.05
C ARG A 715 27.90 -4.00 -19.41
N ILE A 716 26.78 -3.93 -20.15
CA ILE A 716 25.48 -4.21 -19.53
C ILE A 716 25.34 -5.68 -19.12
N ASN A 717 25.91 -6.61 -19.90
CA ASN A 717 25.86 -8.05 -19.63
C ASN A 717 26.70 -8.44 -18.41
N SER A 718 27.72 -7.65 -18.07
CA SER A 718 28.48 -7.81 -16.82
C SER A 718 27.72 -7.36 -15.56
N LEU A 719 26.65 -6.60 -15.73
CA LEU A 719 25.84 -6.05 -14.63
C LEU A 719 24.61 -6.93 -14.37
N PRO A 720 24.13 -7.01 -13.11
CA PRO A 720 22.82 -7.57 -12.84
C PRO A 720 21.73 -6.76 -13.57
N GLY A 721 20.53 -7.31 -13.65
CA GLY A 721 19.36 -6.60 -14.16
C GLY A 721 19.16 -5.27 -13.44
N VAL A 722 19.31 -4.16 -14.17
CA VAL A 722 19.14 -2.80 -13.62
C VAL A 722 18.02 -2.05 -14.34
N GLY A 723 17.27 -1.25 -13.59
CA GLY A 723 16.37 -0.24 -14.13
C GLY A 723 17.13 1.03 -14.53
N SER A 724 16.52 1.85 -15.38
CA SER A 724 17.10 3.13 -15.79
C SER A 724 16.61 4.32 -14.97
N SER A 725 17.30 5.46 -15.09
CA SER A 725 16.85 6.72 -14.49
C SER A 725 15.50 7.17 -15.07
N MET A 726 15.26 6.96 -16.36
CA MET A 726 13.99 7.29 -17.01
C MET A 726 12.85 6.40 -16.51
N GLN A 727 13.11 5.10 -16.33
CA GLN A 727 12.12 4.18 -15.76
C GLN A 727 11.78 4.57 -14.31
N THR A 728 12.77 5.05 -13.57
CA THR A 728 12.57 5.58 -12.21
C THR A 728 11.69 6.82 -12.23
N ASP A 729 11.92 7.75 -13.16
CA ASP A 729 11.08 8.94 -13.32
C ASP A 729 9.64 8.55 -13.70
N PHE A 730 9.45 7.62 -14.65
CA PHE A 730 8.14 7.08 -15.02
C PHE A 730 7.40 6.44 -13.84
N LYS A 731 8.07 5.55 -13.08
CA LYS A 731 7.47 4.86 -11.92
C LYS A 731 7.04 5.83 -10.82
N ASN A 732 7.68 6.99 -10.74
CA ASN A 732 7.36 8.05 -9.79
C ASN A 732 6.41 9.12 -10.37
N GLY A 733 5.85 8.91 -11.56
CA GLY A 733 4.93 9.86 -12.20
C GLY A 733 5.59 11.20 -12.56
N ARG A 734 6.90 11.23 -12.84
CA ARG A 734 7.64 12.46 -13.14
C ARG A 734 7.91 12.63 -14.64
N PRO A 735 8.06 13.88 -15.12
CA PRO A 735 8.48 14.13 -16.49
C PRO A 735 9.86 13.55 -16.76
N MET A 736 10.06 13.02 -17.96
CA MET A 736 11.27 12.31 -18.37
C MET A 736 12.14 13.15 -19.33
N GLU A 737 13.45 12.89 -19.36
CA GLU A 737 14.43 13.53 -20.25
C GLU A 737 14.36 12.99 -21.69
N VAL A 738 13.15 12.88 -22.25
CA VAL A 738 12.94 12.31 -23.59
C VAL A 738 13.61 13.15 -24.68
N ASP A 739 13.41 14.47 -24.64
CA ASP A 739 13.85 15.35 -25.73
C ASP A 739 15.38 15.40 -25.87
N VAL A 740 16.13 15.30 -24.78
CA VAL A 740 17.60 15.43 -24.82
C VAL A 740 18.31 14.08 -25.01
N ILE A 741 17.65 12.96 -24.72
CA ILE A 741 18.21 11.60 -24.87
C ILE A 741 17.85 11.01 -26.22
N LEU A 742 16.59 11.12 -26.65
CA LEU A 742 16.10 10.59 -27.93
C LEU A 742 15.70 11.69 -28.90
N GLY A 743 15.10 12.77 -28.40
CA GLY A 743 14.58 13.84 -29.25
C GLY A 743 15.66 14.55 -30.05
N PHE A 744 16.81 14.84 -29.46
CA PHE A 744 17.91 15.51 -30.15
C PHE A 744 18.52 14.63 -31.25
N PRO A 745 18.92 13.37 -30.99
CA PRO A 745 19.31 12.46 -32.08
C PRO A 745 18.25 12.33 -33.18
N ALA A 746 16.96 12.18 -32.83
CA ALA A 746 15.87 12.06 -33.81
C ALA A 746 15.61 13.36 -34.59
N LYS A 747 15.86 14.53 -33.99
CA LYS A 747 15.80 15.82 -34.67
C LYS A 747 16.95 15.93 -35.68
N LYS A 748 18.17 15.58 -35.27
CA LYS A 748 19.36 15.63 -36.14
C LYS A 748 19.27 14.63 -37.30
N SER A 749 18.77 13.41 -37.09
CA SER A 749 18.57 12.46 -38.20
C SER A 749 17.67 13.04 -39.29
N LYS A 750 16.57 13.71 -38.91
CA LYS A 750 15.65 14.38 -39.83
C LYS A 750 16.28 15.58 -40.54
N GLU A 751 17.03 16.42 -39.82
CA GLU A 751 17.79 17.53 -40.42
C GLU A 751 18.77 17.05 -41.50
N PHE A 752 19.36 15.87 -41.31
CA PHE A 752 20.30 15.26 -42.27
C PHE A 752 19.64 14.37 -43.34
N GLY A 753 18.32 14.15 -43.29
CA GLY A 753 17.61 13.24 -44.19
C GLY A 753 18.01 11.77 -44.02
N MET A 754 18.39 11.36 -42.80
CA MET A 754 18.79 9.99 -42.46
C MET A 754 17.58 9.13 -42.08
N GLU A 755 17.58 7.86 -42.49
CA GLU A 755 16.60 6.89 -42.02
C GLU A 755 17.04 6.26 -40.70
N THR A 756 16.29 6.53 -39.63
CA THR A 756 16.54 5.98 -38.28
C THR A 756 15.28 5.33 -37.72
N PRO A 757 14.75 4.28 -38.36
CA PRO A 757 13.41 3.76 -38.08
C PRO A 757 13.22 3.23 -36.66
N VAL A 758 14.25 2.63 -36.05
CA VAL A 758 14.16 2.13 -34.67
C VAL A 758 14.17 3.31 -33.70
N LEU A 759 15.07 4.27 -33.88
CA LEU A 759 15.11 5.49 -33.07
C LEU A 759 13.80 6.27 -33.16
N ASP A 760 13.27 6.47 -34.38
CA ASP A 760 12.03 7.21 -34.60
C ASP A 760 10.83 6.53 -33.94
N MET A 761 10.73 5.21 -34.07
CA MET A 761 9.66 4.43 -33.43
C MET A 761 9.75 4.51 -31.90
N ILE A 762 10.94 4.26 -31.33
CA ILE A 762 11.12 4.27 -29.88
C ILE A 762 10.90 5.68 -29.30
N HIS A 763 11.38 6.71 -29.99
CA HIS A 763 11.16 8.11 -29.62
C HIS A 763 9.66 8.47 -29.63
N ALA A 764 8.91 8.06 -30.66
CA ALA A 764 7.47 8.32 -30.73
C ALA A 764 6.71 7.64 -29.57
N LEU A 765 7.02 6.37 -29.27
CA LEU A 765 6.38 5.62 -28.20
C LEU A 765 6.67 6.21 -26.82
N ILE A 766 7.95 6.49 -26.52
CA ILE A 766 8.31 7.03 -25.21
C ILE A 766 7.78 8.45 -25.00
N ARG A 767 7.67 9.26 -26.07
CA ARG A 767 7.06 10.58 -26.03
C ARG A 767 5.56 10.51 -25.70
N ALA A 768 4.84 9.52 -26.24
CA ALA A 768 3.44 9.29 -25.86
C ALA A 768 3.30 8.88 -24.39
N VAL A 769 4.21 8.06 -23.87
CA VAL A 769 4.25 7.69 -22.44
C VAL A 769 4.55 8.91 -21.57
N ASP A 770 5.53 9.73 -21.92
CA ASP A 770 5.84 10.98 -21.21
C ASP A 770 4.66 11.96 -21.23
N GLY A 771 4.00 12.11 -22.37
CA GLY A 771 2.80 12.95 -22.51
C GLY A 771 1.68 12.52 -21.57
N ARG A 772 1.45 11.21 -21.41
CA ARG A 772 0.48 10.69 -20.43
C ARG A 772 0.88 11.00 -18.99
N VAL A 773 2.17 10.87 -18.65
CA VAL A 773 2.66 11.19 -17.30
C VAL A 773 2.50 12.68 -17.02
N ARG A 774 2.87 13.55 -17.96
CA ARG A 774 2.72 15.00 -17.84
C ARG A 774 1.26 15.43 -17.71
N ALA A 775 0.32 14.79 -18.40
CA ALA A 775 -1.10 15.10 -18.30
C ALA A 775 -1.72 14.73 -16.93
N SER A 776 -1.02 13.93 -16.11
CA SER A 776 -1.44 13.57 -14.76
C SER A 776 -0.85 14.47 -13.66
N LEU A 777 0.05 15.38 -14.02
CA LEU A 777 0.66 16.41 -13.16
C LEU A 777 -0.11 17.72 -13.28
#